data_AF-A0A7C5RDQ8-F1
#
_entry.id   AF-A0A7C5RDQ8-F1
#
_cell.length_a   1.000
_cell.length_b   1.000
_cell.length_c   1.000
_cell.angle_alpha   90.00
_cell.angle_beta   90.00
_cell.angle_gamma   90.00
#
_symmetry.space_group_name_H-M   'P 1'
#
loop_
_entity.id
_entity.type
_entity.pdbx_description
1 polymer ?
#
loop_
_entity_poly.entity_id
_entity_poly.type
_entity_poly.pdbx_seq_one_letter_code
_entity_poly.pdbx_strand_id
1 'polypeptide(L)'
;PNYDGSLKEPEVLPAAIPNLLVNGASGIAVGMATSLPPHNLKEVVDALVAMIDNPGITLEEVMRHLPGPDFPTGGRLSKRGIREAYATGRGSLKVRAKVRIEEKGQRPMLVVTEIPYQVNKASLIAQIAALVKAKKIEDIVALRDESDRQGLRIAIELKRGANPQVVLNQLYKHTALQTSFTVNLLAIAHGEPKVLPLLELMRHYLDHRKEVVRRRSLFELKKAQERAHVLEGLLIALDHIDEVIALIRASEDATQARQGLMERFGLSEVQAQAILDMRLQRLVALEREKLLEEYRGLMEEIARLKAILEDETRLWGEVKRDLLRVKEKYGDERRTLITEFEESFNPEDLIEDEPMVITLTAQGFLKRFPLESYRAQGRGGKGLVAGKTKEEDQATEVFVADAHDDLLLFTNRGRVYRLKVYDLPEMGRQARGVHVKTLLPLTEEEEVAALLSVRGLDGEGYLVFATERGLVKRTALREYQNLGAAGLIAIRLQEGDRLIGVALSDPEDEALLATQEGQAIRFPLEEVRATGRDSQGVVGIRFKRPGDRVVSLVTVKPGEMVDLLSVSTRGYGKRTPLAEYPLQGRGGMGVITYAVSMKVGRLAALLKVRGTEDLLVLSKKGLAIRTPVAEIRQYSRATAGVKVMNLPEDDEVASAFAVEEEK
;
A
#
# COMPACT_ATOMS: atom_id res chain seq x y z
N PRO A 1 -35.82 -39.65 1.51
CA PRO A 1 -37.25 -39.45 1.13
C PRO A 1 -37.56 -37.97 1.29
N ASN A 2 -38.52 -37.43 0.55
CA ASN A 2 -38.99 -36.07 0.78
C ASN A 2 -39.73 -35.96 2.14
N TYR A 3 -40.11 -34.74 2.53
CA TYR A 3 -40.65 -34.45 3.87
C TYR A 3 -41.92 -35.23 4.25
N ASP A 4 -42.74 -35.67 3.27
CA ASP A 4 -43.97 -36.44 3.48
C ASP A 4 -43.83 -37.93 3.12
N GLY A 5 -42.64 -38.37 2.70
CA GLY A 5 -42.35 -39.77 2.35
C GLY A 5 -42.93 -40.26 1.02
N SER A 6 -43.60 -39.41 0.24
CA SER A 6 -44.20 -39.78 -1.04
C SER A 6 -43.19 -39.95 -2.19
N LEU A 7 -42.06 -39.24 -2.13
CA LEU A 7 -41.06 -39.20 -3.18
C LEU A 7 -39.65 -39.48 -2.64
N LYS A 8 -38.74 -39.82 -3.55
CA LYS A 8 -37.30 -39.93 -3.28
C LYS A 8 -36.58 -38.73 -3.86
N GLU A 9 -35.66 -38.17 -3.08
CA GLU A 9 -34.78 -37.08 -3.50
C GLU A 9 -33.32 -37.50 -3.30
N PRO A 10 -32.40 -37.03 -4.16
CA PRO A 10 -30.98 -37.31 -4.00
C PRO A 10 -30.40 -36.50 -2.83
N GLU A 11 -29.61 -37.16 -1.98
CA GLU A 11 -28.88 -36.49 -0.90
C GLU A 11 -27.77 -35.56 -1.43
N VAL A 12 -27.12 -35.99 -2.52
CA VAL A 12 -26.08 -35.25 -3.23
C VAL A 12 -26.26 -35.39 -4.75
N LEU A 13 -25.88 -34.35 -5.49
CA LEU A 13 -25.96 -34.35 -6.95
C LEU A 13 -24.65 -34.89 -7.57
N PRO A 14 -24.69 -35.66 -8.68
CA PRO A 14 -23.51 -36.18 -9.37
C PRO A 14 -22.78 -35.10 -10.18
N ALA A 15 -22.45 -33.98 -9.54
CA ALA A 15 -21.92 -32.77 -10.16
C ALA A 15 -20.60 -33.04 -10.90
N ALA A 16 -20.56 -32.71 -12.19
CA ALA A 16 -19.35 -32.76 -13.02
C ALA A 16 -18.51 -31.48 -12.91
N ILE A 17 -19.07 -30.41 -12.33
CA ILE A 17 -18.39 -29.13 -12.10
C ILE A 17 -18.10 -29.00 -10.59
N PRO A 18 -16.90 -28.56 -10.17
CA PRO A 18 -16.59 -28.24 -8.78
C PRO A 18 -17.29 -26.95 -8.32
N ASN A 19 -18.61 -27.00 -8.23
CA ASN A 19 -19.48 -25.83 -8.07
C ASN A 19 -19.14 -24.98 -6.85
N LEU A 20 -18.77 -25.61 -5.74
CA LEU A 20 -18.43 -24.92 -4.49
C LEU A 20 -17.18 -24.04 -4.63
N LEU A 21 -16.21 -24.44 -5.45
CA LEU A 21 -15.01 -23.65 -5.75
C LEU A 21 -15.30 -22.58 -6.81
N VAL A 22 -16.03 -22.94 -7.87
CA VAL A 22 -16.30 -22.07 -9.02
C VAL A 22 -17.20 -20.89 -8.63
N ASN A 23 -18.34 -21.19 -8.01
CA ASN A 23 -19.32 -20.15 -7.65
C ASN A 23 -19.11 -19.59 -6.23
N GLY A 24 -18.38 -20.30 -5.38
CA GLY A 24 -18.29 -19.97 -3.97
C GLY A 24 -19.61 -20.24 -3.22
N ALA A 25 -19.67 -19.77 -1.98
CA ALA A 25 -20.85 -19.88 -1.12
C ALA A 25 -20.76 -18.83 -0.01
N SER A 26 -21.89 -18.23 0.34
CA SER A 26 -22.00 -17.33 1.49
C SER A 26 -23.20 -17.75 2.33
N GLY A 27 -23.03 -17.91 3.63
CA GLY A 27 -24.11 -18.33 4.52
C GLY A 27 -23.79 -18.11 5.99
N ILE A 28 -24.83 -17.93 6.78
CA ILE A 28 -24.74 -17.77 8.24
C ILE A 28 -25.64 -18.83 8.87
N ALA A 29 -25.06 -19.66 9.74
CA ALA A 29 -25.75 -20.65 10.55
C ALA A 29 -25.61 -20.29 12.04
N VAL A 30 -26.24 -21.06 12.93
CA VAL A 30 -26.17 -20.81 14.38
C VAL A 30 -24.72 -20.98 14.86
N GLY A 31 -24.07 -19.86 15.19
CA GLY A 31 -22.69 -19.81 15.67
C GLY A 31 -21.59 -19.99 14.61
N MET A 32 -21.94 -20.05 13.32
CA MET A 32 -20.99 -20.29 12.22
C MET A 32 -21.31 -19.41 11.01
N ALA A 33 -20.30 -19.03 10.25
CA ALA A 33 -20.47 -18.34 8.97
C ALA A 33 -19.57 -18.98 7.92
N THR A 34 -19.99 -19.00 6.67
CA THR A 34 -19.20 -19.47 5.54
C THR A 34 -19.12 -18.38 4.49
N SER A 35 -17.93 -18.22 3.89
CA SER A 35 -17.65 -17.21 2.87
C SER A 35 -16.54 -17.72 1.97
N LEU A 36 -16.93 -18.45 0.92
CA LEU A 36 -16.05 -18.96 -0.11
C LEU A 36 -16.10 -18.02 -1.31
N PRO A 37 -14.95 -17.49 -1.76
CA PRO A 37 -14.93 -16.67 -2.97
C PRO A 37 -15.08 -17.54 -4.23
N PRO A 38 -15.61 -16.98 -5.33
CA PRO A 38 -15.66 -17.64 -6.64
C PRO A 38 -14.26 -17.75 -7.27
N HIS A 39 -14.10 -18.70 -8.19
CA HIS A 39 -12.86 -18.99 -8.91
C HIS A 39 -13.11 -19.28 -10.39
N ASN A 40 -12.11 -19.06 -11.22
CA ASN A 40 -12.19 -19.34 -12.64
C ASN A 40 -12.27 -20.86 -12.90
N LEU A 41 -13.21 -21.29 -13.74
CA LEU A 41 -13.43 -22.71 -14.01
C LEU A 41 -12.22 -23.40 -14.65
N LYS A 42 -11.54 -22.74 -15.59
CA LYS A 42 -10.37 -23.34 -16.29
C LYS A 42 -9.26 -23.62 -15.29
N GLU A 43 -9.00 -22.67 -14.42
CA GLU A 43 -7.94 -22.75 -13.40
C GLU A 43 -8.24 -23.78 -12.32
N VAL A 44 -9.49 -23.88 -11.86
CA VAL A 44 -9.90 -24.93 -10.91
C VAL A 44 -9.74 -26.31 -11.56
N VAL A 45 -10.15 -26.48 -12.82
CA VAL A 45 -9.97 -27.76 -13.54
C VAL A 45 -8.48 -28.09 -13.69
N ASP A 46 -7.64 -27.13 -14.06
CA ASP A 46 -6.19 -27.35 -14.20
C ASP A 46 -5.54 -27.76 -12.88
N ALA A 47 -5.92 -27.11 -11.78
CA ALA A 47 -5.49 -27.48 -10.43
C ALA A 47 -5.93 -28.92 -10.06
N LEU A 48 -7.19 -29.28 -10.33
CA LEU A 48 -7.72 -30.62 -10.06
C LEU A 48 -7.03 -31.69 -10.91
N VAL A 49 -6.76 -31.41 -12.19
CA VAL A 49 -6.01 -32.32 -13.07
C VAL A 49 -4.58 -32.51 -12.56
N ALA A 50 -3.90 -31.43 -12.13
CA ALA A 50 -2.57 -31.51 -11.54
C ALA A 50 -2.55 -32.36 -10.25
N MET A 51 -3.61 -32.28 -9.42
CA MET A 51 -3.77 -33.12 -8.24
C MET A 51 -4.00 -34.60 -8.57
N ILE A 52 -4.68 -34.91 -9.68
CA ILE A 52 -4.83 -36.29 -10.16
C ILE A 52 -3.48 -36.83 -10.64
N ASP A 53 -2.73 -36.04 -11.39
CA ASP A 53 -1.42 -36.45 -11.93
C ASP A 53 -0.35 -36.55 -10.83
N ASN A 54 -0.46 -35.77 -9.75
CA ASN A 54 0.42 -35.80 -8.59
C ASN A 54 -0.38 -35.71 -7.27
N PRO A 55 -0.72 -36.85 -6.63
CA PRO A 55 -1.46 -36.87 -5.37
C PRO A 55 -0.77 -36.16 -4.20
N GLY A 56 0.57 -36.05 -4.25
CA GLY A 56 1.42 -35.39 -3.26
C GLY A 56 1.67 -33.90 -3.53
N ILE A 57 0.96 -33.32 -4.51
CA ILE A 57 1.15 -31.91 -4.91
C ILE A 57 0.98 -30.96 -3.72
N THR A 58 1.89 -29.98 -3.66
CA THR A 58 1.91 -28.96 -2.61
C THR A 58 0.95 -27.82 -2.94
N LEU A 59 0.58 -27.02 -1.93
CA LEU A 59 -0.26 -25.84 -2.13
C LEU A 59 0.35 -24.87 -3.15
N GLU A 60 1.68 -24.71 -3.11
CA GLU A 60 2.41 -23.80 -3.99
C GLU A 60 2.34 -24.20 -5.45
N GLU A 61 2.41 -25.51 -5.71
CA GLU A 61 2.28 -26.05 -7.06
C GLU A 61 0.85 -25.92 -7.57
N VAL A 62 -0.16 -26.19 -6.71
CA VAL A 62 -1.57 -25.95 -7.04
C VAL A 62 -1.83 -24.48 -7.35
N MET A 63 -1.25 -23.55 -6.58
CA MET A 63 -1.41 -22.11 -6.80
C MET A 63 -0.79 -21.60 -8.10
N ARG A 64 0.10 -22.36 -8.75
CA ARG A 64 0.55 -22.03 -10.13
C ARG A 64 -0.57 -22.22 -11.16
N HIS A 65 -1.49 -23.14 -10.90
CA HIS A 65 -2.66 -23.39 -11.74
C HIS A 65 -3.88 -22.59 -11.30
N LEU A 66 -4.02 -22.32 -9.99
CA LEU A 66 -5.07 -21.48 -9.40
C LEU A 66 -4.44 -20.31 -8.62
N PRO A 67 -4.09 -19.20 -9.29
CA PRO A 67 -3.40 -18.06 -8.66
C PRO A 67 -4.18 -17.38 -7.53
N GLY A 68 -5.51 -17.46 -7.57
CA GLY A 68 -6.38 -16.81 -6.61
C GLY A 68 -7.85 -16.82 -7.04
N PRO A 69 -8.74 -16.19 -6.26
CA PRO A 69 -10.14 -15.98 -6.63
C PRO A 69 -10.35 -15.19 -7.93
N ASP A 70 -11.47 -15.44 -8.58
CA ASP A 70 -11.92 -14.71 -9.77
C ASP A 70 -13.37 -14.26 -9.55
N PHE A 71 -13.57 -12.94 -9.44
CA PHE A 71 -14.87 -12.37 -9.14
C PHE A 71 -15.62 -12.03 -10.44
N PRO A 72 -16.95 -12.27 -10.49
CA PRO A 72 -17.73 -12.00 -11.70
C PRO A 72 -17.77 -10.53 -12.11
N THR A 73 -17.50 -9.62 -11.14
CA THR A 73 -17.43 -8.16 -11.31
C THR A 73 -16.04 -7.66 -11.72
N GLY A 74 -15.02 -8.55 -11.79
CA GLY A 74 -13.64 -8.18 -12.06
C GLY A 74 -12.96 -7.55 -10.85
N GLY A 75 -12.34 -6.39 -11.05
CA GLY A 75 -11.62 -5.64 -10.03
C GLY A 75 -10.15 -6.06 -9.90
N ARG A 76 -9.46 -5.37 -8.98
CA ARG A 76 -8.06 -5.63 -8.63
C ARG A 76 -7.99 -6.31 -7.27
N LEU A 77 -7.41 -7.51 -7.22
CA LEU A 77 -7.24 -8.29 -6.00
C LEU A 77 -5.80 -8.15 -5.48
N SER A 78 -5.63 -7.94 -4.17
CA SER A 78 -4.32 -7.98 -3.52
C SER A 78 -3.78 -9.41 -3.55
N LYS A 79 -2.51 -9.58 -3.95
CA LYS A 79 -1.82 -10.88 -3.85
C LYS A 79 -1.61 -11.33 -2.39
N ARG A 80 -1.56 -10.38 -1.45
CA ARG A 80 -1.39 -10.65 -0.02
C ARG A 80 -2.67 -11.30 0.55
N GLY A 81 -2.48 -12.23 1.47
CA GLY A 81 -3.58 -12.95 2.12
C GLY A 81 -4.15 -14.15 1.35
N ILE A 82 -3.95 -14.26 0.02
CA ILE A 82 -4.47 -15.39 -0.78
C ILE A 82 -3.91 -16.72 -0.28
N ARG A 83 -2.57 -16.80 -0.16
CA ARG A 83 -1.89 -18.01 0.31
C ARG A 83 -2.36 -18.44 1.69
N GLU A 84 -2.43 -17.50 2.64
CA GLU A 84 -2.85 -17.78 4.01
C GLU A 84 -4.30 -18.27 4.06
N ALA A 85 -5.18 -17.62 3.30
CA ALA A 85 -6.57 -18.03 3.15
C ALA A 85 -6.71 -19.46 2.61
N TYR A 86 -5.91 -19.84 1.62
CA TYR A 86 -5.92 -21.20 1.08
C TYR A 86 -5.27 -22.24 2.00
N ALA A 87 -4.22 -21.87 2.72
CA ALA A 87 -3.50 -22.77 3.62
C ALA A 87 -4.29 -23.08 4.90
N THR A 88 -4.98 -22.09 5.46
CA THR A 88 -5.70 -22.23 6.74
C THR A 88 -7.22 -22.37 6.59
N GLY A 89 -7.74 -22.05 5.41
CA GLY A 89 -9.18 -21.92 5.17
C GLY A 89 -9.77 -20.60 5.69
N ARG A 90 -8.98 -19.69 6.28
CA ARG A 90 -9.43 -18.40 6.79
C ARG A 90 -8.51 -17.27 6.36
N GLY A 91 -9.07 -16.13 6.02
CA GLY A 91 -8.27 -14.95 5.68
C GLY A 91 -9.11 -13.75 5.27
N SER A 92 -8.43 -12.69 4.85
CA SER A 92 -9.09 -11.50 4.31
C SER A 92 -8.35 -11.06 3.06
N LEU A 93 -9.10 -10.75 2.00
CA LEU A 93 -8.57 -10.36 0.70
C LEU A 93 -9.04 -8.95 0.36
N LYS A 94 -8.12 -8.03 0.09
CA LYS A 94 -8.49 -6.69 -0.35
C LYS A 94 -8.84 -6.68 -1.84
N VAL A 95 -9.99 -6.10 -2.16
CA VAL A 95 -10.50 -5.94 -3.53
C VAL A 95 -10.68 -4.45 -3.81
N ARG A 96 -10.10 -3.97 -4.91
CA ARG A 96 -10.22 -2.60 -5.40
C ARG A 96 -11.02 -2.54 -6.69
N ALA A 97 -11.76 -1.45 -6.86
CA ALA A 97 -12.33 -1.05 -8.12
C ALA A 97 -11.23 -0.76 -9.15
N LYS A 98 -11.52 -1.04 -10.42
CA LYS A 98 -10.66 -0.65 -11.54
C LYS A 98 -11.04 0.75 -11.98
N VAL A 99 -10.07 1.66 -11.86
CA VAL A 99 -10.24 3.07 -12.17
C VAL A 99 -9.18 3.47 -13.18
N ARG A 100 -9.59 4.22 -14.20
CA ARG A 100 -8.69 4.86 -15.18
C ARG A 100 -8.82 6.38 -15.06
N ILE A 101 -7.70 7.08 -15.24
CA ILE A 101 -7.66 8.54 -15.28
C ILE A 101 -7.84 8.96 -16.74
N GLU A 102 -8.80 9.83 -17.02
CA GLU A 102 -9.04 10.44 -18.34
C GLU A 102 -8.80 11.95 -18.26
N GLU A 103 -7.94 12.47 -19.12
CA GLU A 103 -7.67 13.92 -19.26
C GLU A 103 -8.42 14.48 -20.48
N LYS A 104 -9.75 14.43 -20.47
CA LYS A 104 -10.56 15.06 -21.52
C LYS A 104 -10.88 16.51 -21.15
N GLY A 105 -10.13 17.45 -21.73
CA GLY A 105 -10.35 18.89 -21.59
C GLY A 105 -9.48 19.53 -20.50
N GLN A 106 -9.98 20.57 -19.83
CA GLN A 106 -9.23 21.30 -18.80
C GLN A 106 -9.36 20.69 -17.38
N ARG A 107 -10.12 19.61 -17.20
CA ARG A 107 -10.36 18.97 -15.89
C ARG A 107 -10.06 17.48 -15.97
N PRO A 108 -9.29 16.92 -15.03
CA PRO A 108 -9.08 15.48 -14.96
C PRO A 108 -10.35 14.76 -14.50
N MET A 109 -10.50 13.51 -14.92
CA MET A 109 -11.66 12.69 -14.61
C MET A 109 -11.23 11.28 -14.18
N LEU A 110 -11.78 10.79 -13.08
CA LEU A 110 -11.65 9.39 -12.67
C LEU A 110 -12.82 8.59 -13.23
N VAL A 111 -12.53 7.51 -13.94
CA VAL A 111 -13.54 6.64 -14.54
C VAL A 111 -13.44 5.25 -13.93
N VAL A 112 -14.46 4.87 -13.16
CA VAL A 112 -14.59 3.54 -12.59
C VAL A 112 -15.26 2.61 -13.61
N THR A 113 -14.56 1.53 -13.99
CA THR A 113 -15.05 0.55 -14.98
C THR A 113 -15.46 -0.77 -14.35
N GLU A 114 -14.96 -1.10 -13.17
CA GLU A 114 -15.27 -2.33 -12.42
C GLU A 114 -15.33 -1.98 -10.94
N ILE A 115 -16.30 -2.52 -10.19
CA ILE A 115 -16.46 -2.32 -8.74
C ILE A 115 -16.24 -3.63 -7.99
N PRO A 116 -15.88 -3.61 -6.69
CA PRO A 116 -15.68 -4.83 -5.93
C PRO A 116 -16.93 -5.71 -5.87
N TYR A 117 -16.71 -7.02 -5.65
CA TYR A 117 -17.79 -8.00 -5.58
C TYR A 117 -18.79 -7.68 -4.44
N GLN A 118 -20.08 -7.88 -4.71
CA GLN A 118 -21.21 -7.58 -3.82
C GLN A 118 -21.37 -6.10 -3.43
N VAL A 119 -20.69 -5.17 -4.10
CA VAL A 119 -20.91 -3.73 -3.89
C VAL A 119 -22.07 -3.22 -4.74
N ASN A 120 -23.02 -2.53 -4.12
CA ASN A 120 -24.12 -1.88 -4.82
C ASN A 120 -23.67 -0.54 -5.41
N LYS A 121 -23.83 -0.38 -6.74
CA LYS A 121 -23.47 0.84 -7.48
C LYS A 121 -24.17 2.10 -6.95
N ALA A 122 -25.48 2.04 -6.72
CA ALA A 122 -26.26 3.20 -6.29
C ALA A 122 -25.84 3.65 -4.89
N SER A 123 -25.63 2.70 -3.97
CA SER A 123 -25.12 2.98 -2.62
C SER A 123 -23.71 3.60 -2.66
N LEU A 124 -22.83 3.11 -3.55
CA LEU A 124 -21.49 3.66 -3.71
C LEU A 124 -21.52 5.12 -4.20
N ILE A 125 -22.34 5.41 -5.21
CA ILE A 125 -22.53 6.77 -5.74
C ILE A 125 -23.08 7.70 -4.66
N ALA A 126 -24.08 7.23 -3.90
CA ALA A 126 -24.65 7.99 -2.78
C ALA A 126 -23.63 8.26 -1.67
N GLN A 127 -22.76 7.30 -1.36
CA GLN A 127 -21.68 7.47 -0.39
C GLN A 127 -20.66 8.52 -0.84
N ILE A 128 -20.24 8.49 -2.11
CA ILE A 128 -19.34 9.50 -2.67
C ILE A 128 -19.99 10.89 -2.59
N ALA A 129 -21.26 11.03 -3.00
CA ALA A 129 -21.99 12.29 -2.92
C ALA A 129 -22.09 12.83 -1.47
N ALA A 130 -22.27 11.94 -0.49
CA ALA A 130 -22.30 12.31 0.93
C ALA A 130 -20.94 12.83 1.41
N LEU A 131 -19.82 12.23 0.98
CA LEU A 131 -18.46 12.69 1.33
C LEU A 131 -18.16 14.08 0.75
N VAL A 132 -18.60 14.35 -0.47
CA VAL A 132 -18.48 15.67 -1.10
C VAL A 132 -19.31 16.71 -0.34
N LYS A 133 -20.57 16.39 0.00
CA LYS A 133 -21.44 17.29 0.76
C LYS A 133 -20.90 17.58 2.17
N ALA A 134 -20.25 16.60 2.79
CA ALA A 134 -19.62 16.74 4.10
C ALA A 134 -18.26 17.45 4.06
N LYS A 135 -17.82 17.95 2.89
CA LYS A 135 -16.51 18.59 2.69
C LYS A 135 -15.32 17.71 3.09
N LYS A 136 -15.47 16.37 2.99
CA LYS A 136 -14.36 15.44 3.24
C LYS A 136 -13.48 15.23 2.02
N ILE A 137 -14.08 15.31 0.83
CA ILE A 137 -13.38 15.26 -0.46
C ILE A 137 -13.90 16.45 -1.26
N GLU A 138 -13.19 17.57 -1.19
CA GLU A 138 -13.64 18.81 -1.80
C GLU A 138 -13.34 18.87 -3.30
N ASP A 139 -12.44 18.04 -3.81
CA ASP A 139 -11.90 18.13 -5.17
C ASP A 139 -12.80 17.50 -6.24
N ILE A 140 -13.94 16.93 -5.87
CA ILE A 140 -14.92 16.37 -6.79
C ILE A 140 -15.96 17.44 -7.15
N VAL A 141 -16.08 17.75 -8.43
CA VAL A 141 -17.04 18.73 -8.96
C VAL A 141 -18.38 18.07 -9.29
N ALA A 142 -18.31 16.94 -9.99
CA ALA A 142 -19.50 16.24 -10.48
C ALA A 142 -19.29 14.74 -10.47
N LEU A 143 -20.40 14.02 -10.25
CA LEU A 143 -20.46 12.56 -10.27
C LEU A 143 -21.58 12.15 -11.22
N ARG A 144 -21.25 11.36 -12.26
CA ARG A 144 -22.20 10.91 -13.28
C ARG A 144 -22.13 9.38 -13.42
N ASP A 145 -23.30 8.75 -13.50
CA ASP A 145 -23.42 7.35 -13.90
C ASP A 145 -23.66 7.30 -15.41
N GLU A 146 -22.62 6.95 -16.16
CA GLU A 146 -22.63 6.82 -17.62
C GLU A 146 -22.70 5.34 -18.03
N SER A 147 -23.15 4.46 -17.12
CA SER A 147 -23.26 3.03 -17.40
C SER A 147 -24.37 2.75 -18.41
N ASP A 148 -24.10 1.87 -19.36
CA ASP A 148 -25.03 1.46 -20.41
C ASP A 148 -25.10 -0.08 -20.53
N ARG A 149 -25.64 -0.59 -21.64
CA ARG A 149 -25.66 -2.03 -21.92
C ARG A 149 -24.27 -2.61 -22.26
N GLN A 150 -23.29 -1.79 -22.57
CA GLN A 150 -21.93 -2.19 -22.95
C GLN A 150 -20.99 -2.29 -21.75
N GLY A 151 -21.27 -1.59 -20.65
CA GLY A 151 -20.52 -1.77 -19.42
C GLY A 151 -20.80 -0.75 -18.31
N LEU A 152 -20.14 -0.97 -17.18
CA LEU A 152 -20.14 -0.05 -16.04
C LEU A 152 -19.22 1.15 -16.34
N ARG A 153 -19.73 2.36 -16.16
CA ARG A 153 -18.95 3.59 -16.26
C ARG A 153 -19.44 4.62 -15.25
N ILE A 154 -18.70 4.82 -14.17
CA ILE A 154 -18.95 5.90 -13.22
C ILE A 154 -17.89 6.98 -13.44
N ALA A 155 -18.32 8.16 -13.88
CA ALA A 155 -17.45 9.28 -14.18
C ALA A 155 -17.43 10.27 -13.01
N ILE A 156 -16.25 10.52 -12.45
CA ILE A 156 -16.01 11.46 -11.35
C ILE A 156 -15.15 12.60 -11.89
N GLU A 157 -15.76 13.76 -12.10
CA GLU A 157 -15.09 14.96 -12.61
C GLU A 157 -14.46 15.73 -11.46
N LEU A 158 -13.17 16.04 -11.58
CA LEU A 158 -12.39 16.73 -10.55
C LEU A 158 -12.31 18.25 -10.80
N LYS A 159 -11.94 19.01 -9.77
CA LYS A 159 -11.62 20.43 -9.88
C LYS A 159 -10.41 20.65 -10.79
N ARG A 160 -10.30 21.85 -11.36
CA ARG A 160 -9.09 22.25 -12.11
C ARG A 160 -7.91 22.31 -11.14
N GLY A 161 -6.80 21.67 -11.47
CA GLY A 161 -5.59 21.61 -10.63
C GLY A 161 -5.59 20.49 -9.58
N ALA A 162 -6.70 19.77 -9.37
CA ALA A 162 -6.72 18.69 -8.39
C ALA A 162 -5.89 17.49 -8.85
N ASN A 163 -5.06 16.94 -7.96
CA ASN A 163 -4.29 15.74 -8.21
C ASN A 163 -5.19 14.48 -8.24
N PRO A 164 -5.35 13.81 -9.40
CA PRO A 164 -6.27 12.68 -9.52
C PRO A 164 -5.91 11.48 -8.65
N GLN A 165 -4.62 11.29 -8.38
CA GLN A 165 -4.12 10.17 -7.60
C GLN A 165 -4.47 10.33 -6.11
N VAL A 166 -4.36 11.55 -5.58
CA VAL A 166 -4.73 11.88 -4.19
C VAL A 166 -6.22 11.65 -3.97
N VAL A 167 -7.06 12.17 -4.87
CA VAL A 167 -8.52 11.98 -4.78
C VAL A 167 -8.89 10.50 -4.90
N LEU A 168 -8.24 9.75 -5.78
CA LEU A 168 -8.44 8.31 -5.90
C LEU A 168 -8.08 7.56 -4.62
N ASN A 169 -6.97 7.93 -3.96
CA ASN A 169 -6.58 7.35 -2.67
C ASN A 169 -7.60 7.66 -1.57
N GLN A 170 -8.07 8.92 -1.49
CA GLN A 170 -9.15 9.31 -0.56
C GLN A 170 -10.43 8.50 -0.81
N LEU A 171 -10.80 8.32 -2.07
CA LEU A 171 -11.95 7.51 -2.48
C LEU A 171 -11.79 6.05 -2.06
N TYR A 172 -10.63 5.43 -2.28
CA TYR A 172 -10.37 4.07 -1.81
C TYR A 172 -10.42 3.95 -0.28
N LYS A 173 -9.95 4.97 0.46
CA LYS A 173 -9.96 4.95 1.93
C LYS A 173 -11.37 5.09 2.53
N HIS A 174 -12.22 5.90 1.91
CA HIS A 174 -13.48 6.33 2.51
C HIS A 174 -14.74 5.73 1.86
N THR A 175 -14.60 4.95 0.79
CA THR A 175 -15.74 4.38 0.05
C THR A 175 -15.58 2.88 -0.20
N ALA A 176 -16.66 2.24 -0.62
CA ALA A 176 -16.65 0.84 -1.07
C ALA A 176 -15.98 0.63 -2.45
N LEU A 177 -15.22 1.60 -2.98
CA LEU A 177 -14.29 1.37 -4.09
C LEU A 177 -13.12 0.47 -3.68
N GLN A 178 -12.82 0.36 -2.38
CA GLN A 178 -11.95 -0.68 -1.82
C GLN A 178 -12.68 -1.37 -0.67
N THR A 179 -12.75 -2.69 -0.72
CA THR A 179 -13.36 -3.51 0.35
C THR A 179 -12.46 -4.68 0.71
N SER A 180 -12.74 -5.28 1.86
CA SER A 180 -12.11 -6.54 2.28
C SER A 180 -13.13 -7.66 2.15
N PHE A 181 -12.81 -8.68 1.36
CA PHE A 181 -13.57 -9.93 1.27
C PHE A 181 -13.04 -10.90 2.32
N THR A 182 -13.87 -11.26 3.30
CA THR A 182 -13.50 -12.26 4.32
C THR A 182 -13.65 -13.66 3.74
N VAL A 183 -12.58 -14.45 3.81
CA VAL A 183 -12.56 -15.85 3.40
C VAL A 183 -12.73 -16.73 4.64
N ASN A 184 -13.73 -17.60 4.60
CA ASN A 184 -13.90 -18.69 5.56
C ASN A 184 -14.43 -19.92 4.82
N LEU A 185 -13.53 -20.86 4.51
CA LEU A 185 -13.78 -22.09 3.75
C LEU A 185 -14.46 -23.14 4.63
N LEU A 186 -15.63 -22.83 5.17
CA LEU A 186 -16.40 -23.72 6.02
C LEU A 186 -17.44 -24.46 5.18
N ALA A 187 -17.39 -25.79 5.18
CA ALA A 187 -18.33 -26.66 4.47
C ALA A 187 -18.70 -27.87 5.32
N ILE A 188 -19.76 -28.58 4.91
CA ILE A 188 -20.18 -29.82 5.57
C ILE A 188 -19.40 -30.99 4.96
N ALA A 189 -18.59 -31.66 5.78
CA ALA A 189 -17.88 -32.88 5.41
C ALA A 189 -18.34 -34.01 6.33
N HIS A 190 -18.89 -35.09 5.75
CA HIS A 190 -19.42 -36.24 6.49
C HIS A 190 -20.46 -35.90 7.56
N GLY A 191 -21.33 -34.92 7.28
CA GLY A 191 -22.40 -34.49 8.19
C GLY A 191 -21.98 -33.46 9.24
N GLU A 192 -20.70 -33.07 9.29
CA GLU A 192 -20.17 -32.11 10.26
C GLU A 192 -19.62 -30.85 9.58
N PRO A 193 -19.83 -29.64 10.15
CA PRO A 193 -19.21 -28.42 9.64
C PRO A 193 -17.71 -28.39 9.96
N LYS A 194 -16.87 -28.31 8.92
CA LYS A 194 -15.41 -28.24 9.04
C LYS A 194 -14.85 -27.09 8.21
N VAL A 195 -13.79 -26.47 8.73
CA VAL A 195 -12.99 -25.52 7.95
C VAL A 195 -11.99 -26.33 7.15
N LEU A 196 -12.09 -26.27 5.84
CA LEU A 196 -11.31 -27.08 4.92
C LEU A 196 -10.32 -26.18 4.18
N PRO A 197 -9.00 -26.36 4.36
CA PRO A 197 -8.00 -25.77 3.47
C PRO A 197 -8.28 -26.13 2.01
N LEU A 198 -7.75 -25.33 1.09
CA LEU A 198 -8.05 -25.46 -0.35
C LEU A 198 -7.77 -26.87 -0.89
N LEU A 199 -6.62 -27.47 -0.52
CA LEU A 199 -6.23 -28.81 -0.94
C LEU A 199 -7.21 -29.89 -0.47
N GLU A 200 -7.68 -29.78 0.77
CA GLU A 200 -8.63 -30.74 1.35
C GLU A 200 -10.00 -30.61 0.69
N LEU A 201 -10.44 -29.37 0.44
CA LEU A 201 -11.69 -29.09 -0.27
C LEU A 201 -11.68 -29.66 -1.69
N MET A 202 -10.57 -29.51 -2.42
CA MET A 202 -10.38 -30.09 -3.75
C MET A 202 -10.34 -31.62 -3.72
N ARG A 203 -9.68 -32.22 -2.72
CA ARG A 203 -9.65 -33.69 -2.53
C ARG A 203 -11.04 -34.26 -2.32
N HIS A 204 -11.84 -33.65 -1.44
CA HIS A 204 -13.23 -34.09 -1.23
C HIS A 204 -14.07 -34.08 -2.51
N TYR A 205 -13.89 -33.06 -3.37
CA TYR A 205 -14.55 -33.03 -4.68
C TYR A 205 -14.08 -34.18 -5.59
N LEU A 206 -12.78 -34.43 -5.66
CA LEU A 206 -12.20 -35.51 -6.46
C LEU A 206 -12.68 -36.89 -5.99
N ASP A 207 -12.72 -37.13 -4.68
CA ASP A 207 -13.18 -38.39 -4.10
C ASP A 207 -14.65 -38.63 -4.41
N HIS A 208 -15.50 -37.61 -4.25
CA HIS A 208 -16.89 -37.68 -4.65
C HIS A 208 -17.03 -37.98 -6.15
N ARG A 209 -16.22 -37.33 -7.00
CA ARG A 209 -16.27 -37.56 -8.44
C ARG A 209 -15.83 -38.97 -8.82
N LYS A 210 -14.78 -39.51 -8.18
CA LYS A 210 -14.33 -40.89 -8.35
C LYS A 210 -15.45 -41.88 -8.03
N GLU A 211 -16.14 -41.68 -6.91
CA GLU A 211 -17.25 -42.55 -6.50
C GLU A 211 -18.44 -42.47 -7.48
N VAL A 212 -18.80 -41.27 -7.94
CA VAL A 212 -19.86 -41.09 -8.95
C VAL A 212 -19.52 -41.82 -10.24
N VAL A 213 -18.27 -41.69 -10.74
CA VAL A 213 -17.84 -42.38 -11.96
C VAL A 213 -17.83 -43.89 -11.76
N ARG A 214 -17.34 -44.40 -10.61
CA ARG A 214 -17.37 -45.82 -10.28
C ARG A 214 -18.79 -46.38 -10.27
N ARG A 215 -19.74 -45.71 -9.59
CA ARG A 215 -21.14 -46.13 -9.52
C ARG A 215 -21.82 -46.09 -10.89
N ARG A 216 -21.52 -45.06 -11.70
CA ARG A 216 -21.99 -44.97 -13.10
C ARG A 216 -21.48 -46.16 -13.92
N SER A 217 -20.18 -46.43 -13.88
CA SER A 217 -19.57 -47.53 -14.62
C SER A 217 -20.07 -48.91 -14.17
N LEU A 218 -20.32 -49.12 -12.87
CA LEU A 218 -20.96 -50.35 -12.38
C LEU A 218 -22.38 -50.51 -12.90
N PHE A 219 -23.16 -49.42 -12.94
CA PHE A 219 -24.52 -49.45 -13.46
C PHE A 219 -24.56 -49.72 -14.97
N GLU A 220 -23.69 -49.07 -15.73
CA GLU A 220 -23.52 -49.28 -17.17
C GLU A 220 -23.05 -50.71 -17.47
N LEU A 221 -22.10 -51.22 -16.69
CA LEU A 221 -21.59 -52.59 -16.82
C LEU A 221 -22.71 -53.61 -16.58
N LYS A 222 -23.47 -53.45 -15.50
CA LYS A 222 -24.59 -54.34 -15.18
C LYS A 222 -25.61 -54.36 -16.32
N LYS A 223 -26.01 -53.18 -16.83
CA LYS A 223 -26.94 -53.09 -17.97
C LYS A 223 -26.39 -53.72 -19.25
N ALA A 224 -25.11 -53.49 -19.55
CA ALA A 224 -24.47 -54.04 -20.73
C ALA A 224 -24.38 -55.58 -20.63
N GLN A 225 -24.06 -56.13 -19.46
CA GLN A 225 -24.03 -57.57 -19.21
C GLN A 225 -25.41 -58.20 -19.31
N GLU A 226 -26.44 -57.59 -18.71
CA GLU A 226 -27.83 -58.06 -18.84
C GLU A 226 -28.28 -58.10 -20.31
N ARG A 227 -27.92 -57.07 -21.09
CA ARG A 227 -28.24 -57.01 -22.52
C ARG A 227 -27.46 -58.04 -23.34
N ALA A 228 -26.15 -58.17 -23.09
CA ALA A 228 -25.30 -59.13 -23.77
C ALA A 228 -25.75 -60.57 -23.50
N HIS A 229 -26.16 -60.87 -22.25
CA HIS A 229 -26.73 -62.16 -21.86
C HIS A 229 -27.98 -62.50 -22.67
N VAL A 230 -28.90 -61.55 -22.86
CA VAL A 230 -30.08 -61.75 -23.70
C VAL A 230 -29.72 -61.99 -25.17
N LEU A 231 -28.80 -61.19 -25.72
CA LEU A 231 -28.36 -61.32 -27.12
C LEU A 231 -27.66 -62.65 -27.39
N GLU A 232 -26.85 -63.13 -26.45
CA GLU A 232 -26.20 -64.45 -26.53
C GLU A 232 -27.23 -65.56 -26.69
N GLY A 233 -28.30 -65.55 -25.87
CA GLY A 233 -29.38 -66.53 -25.97
C GLY A 233 -30.12 -66.45 -27.31
N LEU A 234 -30.38 -65.23 -27.82
CA LEU A 234 -31.00 -65.04 -29.14
C LEU A 234 -30.09 -65.55 -30.27
N LEU A 235 -28.78 -65.33 -30.19
CA LEU A 235 -27.83 -65.81 -31.19
C LEU A 235 -27.74 -67.34 -31.20
N ILE A 236 -27.68 -67.99 -30.03
CA ILE A 236 -27.75 -69.46 -29.90
C ILE A 236 -29.04 -69.98 -30.54
N ALA A 237 -30.17 -69.32 -30.27
CA ALA A 237 -31.46 -69.71 -30.85
C ALA A 237 -31.50 -69.54 -32.38
N LEU A 238 -30.87 -68.50 -32.92
CA LEU A 238 -30.77 -68.27 -34.36
C LEU A 238 -29.85 -69.28 -35.06
N ASP A 239 -28.81 -69.77 -34.39
CA ASP A 239 -27.92 -70.82 -34.90
C ASP A 239 -28.60 -72.19 -34.96
N HIS A 240 -29.56 -72.44 -34.08
CA HIS A 240 -30.29 -73.71 -33.98
C HIS A 240 -31.81 -73.56 -34.22
N ILE A 241 -32.20 -72.67 -35.14
CA ILE A 241 -33.60 -72.20 -35.25
C ILE A 241 -34.61 -73.32 -35.54
N ASP A 242 -34.28 -74.29 -36.38
CA ASP A 242 -35.20 -75.38 -36.72
C ASP A 242 -35.49 -76.27 -35.49
N GLU A 243 -34.48 -76.51 -34.66
CA GLU A 243 -34.61 -77.29 -33.42
C GLU A 243 -35.40 -76.53 -32.35
N VAL A 244 -35.17 -75.21 -32.24
CA VAL A 244 -35.93 -74.32 -31.37
C VAL A 244 -37.41 -74.28 -31.76
N ILE A 245 -37.73 -74.14 -33.06
CA ILE A 245 -39.11 -74.13 -33.55
C ILE A 245 -39.78 -75.49 -33.31
N ALA A 246 -39.07 -76.60 -33.56
CA ALA A 246 -39.60 -77.94 -33.32
C ALA A 246 -39.94 -78.16 -31.83
N LEU A 247 -39.06 -77.72 -30.92
CA LEU A 247 -39.29 -77.80 -29.48
C LEU A 247 -40.49 -76.95 -29.04
N ILE A 248 -40.59 -75.71 -29.50
CA ILE A 248 -41.69 -74.82 -29.14
C ILE A 248 -43.03 -75.37 -29.67
N ARG A 249 -43.07 -75.89 -30.90
CA ARG A 249 -44.29 -76.47 -31.49
C ARG A 249 -44.73 -77.79 -30.83
N ALA A 250 -43.79 -78.53 -30.26
CA ALA A 250 -44.08 -79.79 -29.54
C ALA A 250 -44.50 -79.58 -28.08
N SER A 251 -44.33 -78.37 -27.55
CA SER A 251 -44.69 -78.02 -26.17
C SER A 251 -46.18 -77.66 -26.05
N GLU A 252 -46.82 -78.05 -24.96
CA GLU A 252 -48.24 -77.79 -24.69
C GLU A 252 -48.51 -76.33 -24.25
N ASP A 253 -47.55 -75.70 -23.58
CA ASP A 253 -47.64 -74.31 -23.14
C ASP A 253 -46.28 -73.58 -23.12
N ALA A 254 -46.33 -72.27 -22.89
CA ALA A 254 -45.13 -71.41 -22.86
C ALA A 254 -44.18 -71.73 -21.70
N THR A 255 -44.68 -72.29 -20.60
CA THR A 255 -43.85 -72.68 -19.44
C THR A 255 -43.03 -73.92 -19.77
N GLN A 256 -43.65 -74.92 -20.39
CA GLN A 256 -42.98 -76.13 -20.88
C GLN A 256 -41.96 -75.80 -21.98
N ALA A 257 -42.32 -74.93 -22.92
CA ALA A 257 -41.40 -74.46 -23.95
C ALA A 257 -40.19 -73.74 -23.35
N ARG A 258 -40.40 -72.86 -22.35
CA ARG A 258 -39.32 -72.16 -21.63
C ARG A 258 -38.39 -73.16 -20.94
N GLN A 259 -38.94 -74.12 -20.19
CA GLN A 259 -38.16 -75.15 -19.50
C GLN A 259 -37.34 -76.01 -20.48
N GLY A 260 -37.95 -76.42 -21.60
CA GLY A 260 -37.26 -77.18 -22.64
C GLY A 260 -36.12 -76.41 -23.31
N LEU A 261 -36.27 -75.10 -23.54
CA LEU A 261 -35.19 -74.25 -24.06
C LEU A 261 -34.03 -74.14 -23.06
N MET A 262 -34.34 -74.02 -21.76
CA MET A 262 -33.33 -73.97 -20.70
C MET A 262 -32.54 -75.27 -20.59
N GLU A 263 -33.22 -76.42 -20.57
CA GLU A 263 -32.58 -77.74 -20.40
C GLU A 263 -31.76 -78.15 -21.62
N ARG A 264 -32.29 -77.94 -22.83
CA ARG A 264 -31.68 -78.45 -24.07
C ARG A 264 -30.54 -77.57 -24.60
N PHE A 265 -30.62 -76.26 -24.41
CA PHE A 265 -29.63 -75.30 -24.89
C PHE A 265 -28.82 -74.64 -23.76
N GLY A 266 -29.03 -75.03 -22.50
CA GLY A 266 -28.31 -74.48 -21.35
C GLY A 266 -28.60 -73.00 -21.07
N LEU A 267 -29.78 -72.52 -21.46
CA LEU A 267 -30.16 -71.11 -21.40
C LEU A 267 -30.71 -70.72 -20.03
N SER A 268 -30.58 -69.45 -19.65
CA SER A 268 -31.25 -68.91 -18.46
C SER A 268 -32.74 -68.65 -18.71
N GLU A 269 -33.52 -68.50 -17.64
CA GLU A 269 -34.94 -68.18 -17.73
C GLU A 269 -35.19 -66.88 -18.53
N VAL A 270 -34.36 -65.86 -18.32
CA VAL A 270 -34.44 -64.57 -19.03
C VAL A 270 -34.14 -64.73 -20.53
N GLN A 271 -33.14 -65.54 -20.89
CA GLN A 271 -32.82 -65.84 -22.29
C GLN A 271 -33.94 -66.62 -22.97
N ALA A 272 -34.42 -67.68 -22.32
CA ALA A 272 -35.50 -68.52 -22.84
C ALA A 272 -36.78 -67.70 -23.05
N GLN A 273 -37.14 -66.83 -22.10
CA GLN A 273 -38.26 -65.91 -22.26
C GLN A 273 -38.06 -64.95 -23.44
N ALA A 274 -36.86 -64.37 -23.59
CA ALA A 274 -36.56 -63.47 -24.71
C ALA A 274 -36.65 -64.16 -26.09
N ILE A 275 -36.35 -65.47 -26.17
CA ILE A 275 -36.52 -66.28 -27.38
C ILE A 275 -38.01 -66.50 -27.69
N LEU A 276 -38.83 -66.80 -26.66
CA LEU A 276 -40.27 -66.94 -26.83
C LEU A 276 -40.94 -65.64 -27.29
N ASP A 277 -40.42 -64.50 -26.83
CA ASP A 277 -40.89 -63.15 -27.21
C ASP A 277 -40.30 -62.67 -28.56
N MET A 278 -39.48 -63.48 -29.22
CA MET A 278 -38.84 -63.13 -30.48
C MET A 278 -39.85 -63.08 -31.64
N ARG A 279 -39.76 -62.03 -32.47
CA ARG A 279 -40.56 -61.89 -33.70
C ARG A 279 -39.87 -62.56 -34.88
N LEU A 280 -40.64 -63.22 -35.76
CA LEU A 280 -40.13 -63.92 -36.96
C LEU A 280 -39.24 -63.06 -37.88
N GLN A 281 -39.44 -61.74 -37.92
CA GLN A 281 -38.58 -60.82 -38.69
C GLN A 281 -37.09 -60.88 -38.28
N ARG A 282 -36.78 -61.30 -37.04
CA ARG A 282 -35.40 -61.41 -36.53
C ARG A 282 -34.61 -62.54 -37.21
N LEU A 283 -35.28 -63.43 -37.94
CA LEU A 283 -34.66 -64.52 -38.70
C LEU A 283 -34.00 -64.05 -40.01
N VAL A 284 -34.30 -62.82 -40.45
CA VAL A 284 -33.70 -62.25 -41.68
C VAL A 284 -32.20 -62.06 -41.47
N ALA A 285 -31.39 -62.41 -42.47
CA ALA A 285 -29.92 -62.36 -42.40
C ALA A 285 -29.38 -61.00 -41.90
N LEU A 286 -29.93 -59.90 -42.39
CA LEU A 286 -29.55 -58.54 -41.98
C LEU A 286 -29.85 -58.27 -40.49
N GLU A 287 -30.96 -58.80 -39.95
CA GLU A 287 -31.30 -58.63 -38.53
C GLU A 287 -30.38 -59.45 -37.63
N ARG A 288 -29.98 -60.64 -38.07
CA ARG A 288 -28.95 -61.44 -37.40
C ARG A 288 -27.60 -60.73 -37.37
N GLU A 289 -27.18 -60.14 -38.48
CA GLU A 289 -25.93 -59.37 -38.56
C GLU A 289 -25.93 -58.18 -37.59
N LYS A 290 -27.04 -57.42 -37.52
CA LYS A 290 -27.20 -56.34 -36.54
C LYS A 290 -27.08 -56.81 -35.09
N LEU A 291 -27.66 -57.97 -34.75
CA LEU A 291 -27.55 -58.53 -33.40
C LEU A 291 -26.10 -58.95 -33.08
N LEU A 292 -25.38 -59.51 -34.04
CA LEU A 292 -23.96 -59.85 -33.90
C LEU A 292 -23.10 -58.59 -33.70
N GLU A 293 -23.35 -57.53 -34.46
CA GLU A 293 -22.67 -56.24 -34.29
C GLU A 293 -22.98 -55.62 -32.92
N GLU A 294 -24.26 -55.61 -32.51
CA GLU A 294 -24.67 -55.13 -31.18
C GLU A 294 -23.97 -55.91 -30.07
N TYR A 295 -23.94 -57.25 -30.17
CA TYR A 295 -23.27 -58.10 -29.19
C TYR A 295 -21.77 -57.84 -29.13
N ARG A 296 -21.08 -57.74 -30.28
CA ARG A 296 -19.65 -57.41 -30.33
C ARG A 296 -19.35 -56.06 -29.68
N GLY A 297 -20.12 -55.03 -30.02
CA GLY A 297 -19.96 -53.70 -29.43
C GLY A 297 -20.21 -53.70 -27.92
N LEU A 298 -21.20 -54.45 -27.44
CA LEU A 298 -21.44 -54.61 -26.00
C LEU A 298 -20.30 -55.36 -25.30
N MET A 299 -19.73 -56.39 -25.92
CA MET A 299 -18.58 -57.12 -25.35
C MET A 299 -17.34 -56.23 -25.25
N GLU A 300 -17.08 -55.38 -26.25
CA GLU A 300 -16.03 -54.36 -26.20
C GLU A 300 -16.26 -53.36 -25.06
N GLU A 301 -17.48 -52.85 -24.93
CA GLU A 301 -17.81 -51.89 -23.86
C GLU A 301 -17.76 -52.55 -22.46
N ILE A 302 -18.21 -53.80 -22.31
CA ILE A 302 -18.07 -54.58 -21.07
C ILE A 302 -16.60 -54.73 -20.70
N ALA A 303 -15.75 -55.09 -21.68
CA ALA A 303 -14.31 -55.24 -21.45
C ALA A 303 -13.69 -53.91 -21.01
N ARG A 304 -14.06 -52.80 -21.67
CA ARG A 304 -13.62 -51.45 -21.30
C ARG A 304 -14.07 -51.06 -19.89
N LEU A 305 -15.35 -51.26 -19.54
CA LEU A 305 -15.92 -50.91 -18.25
C LEU A 305 -15.29 -51.72 -17.11
N LYS A 306 -15.07 -53.02 -17.30
CA LYS A 306 -14.34 -53.87 -16.33
C LYS A 306 -12.92 -53.34 -16.11
N ALA A 307 -12.21 -53.05 -17.19
CA ALA A 307 -10.88 -52.45 -17.12
C ALA A 307 -10.84 -51.14 -16.32
N ILE A 308 -11.84 -50.27 -16.49
CA ILE A 308 -11.95 -49.01 -15.72
C ILE A 308 -12.20 -49.27 -14.24
N LEU A 309 -12.98 -50.30 -13.89
CA LEU A 309 -13.33 -50.62 -12.51
C LEU A 309 -12.21 -51.35 -11.75
N GLU A 310 -11.38 -52.12 -12.46
CA GLU A 310 -10.27 -52.89 -11.89
C GLU A 310 -8.99 -52.06 -11.70
N ASP A 311 -8.75 -51.05 -12.55
CA ASP A 311 -7.56 -50.20 -12.51
C ASP A 311 -7.91 -48.77 -12.08
N GLU A 312 -7.47 -48.39 -10.87
CA GLU A 312 -7.71 -47.05 -10.33
C GLU A 312 -7.11 -45.93 -11.20
N THR A 313 -6.01 -46.19 -11.91
CA THR A 313 -5.40 -45.22 -12.83
C THR A 313 -6.33 -44.92 -14.02
N ARG A 314 -7.00 -45.95 -14.55
CA ARG A 314 -7.98 -45.79 -15.63
C ARG A 314 -9.23 -45.06 -15.15
N LEU A 315 -9.68 -45.33 -13.93
CA LEU A 315 -10.79 -44.62 -13.30
C LEU A 315 -10.48 -43.12 -13.17
N TRP A 316 -9.30 -42.76 -12.67
CA TRP A 316 -8.85 -41.37 -12.64
C TRP A 316 -8.71 -40.76 -14.04
N GLY A 317 -8.30 -41.55 -15.04
CA GLY A 317 -8.27 -41.13 -16.43
C GLY A 317 -9.66 -40.77 -17.00
N GLU A 318 -10.72 -41.47 -16.60
CA GLU A 318 -12.11 -41.11 -16.93
C GLU A 318 -12.55 -39.82 -16.21
N VAL A 319 -12.21 -39.67 -14.92
CA VAL A 319 -12.47 -38.43 -14.15
C VAL A 319 -11.79 -37.22 -14.80
N LYS A 320 -10.50 -37.35 -15.16
CA LYS A 320 -9.72 -36.31 -15.83
C LYS A 320 -10.32 -35.92 -17.18
N ARG A 321 -10.77 -36.90 -17.98
CA ARG A 321 -11.47 -36.63 -19.25
C ARG A 321 -12.79 -35.88 -19.04
N ASP A 322 -13.57 -36.24 -18.03
CA ASP A 322 -14.81 -35.54 -17.69
C ASP A 322 -14.54 -34.07 -17.32
N LEU A 323 -13.51 -33.81 -16.52
CA LEU A 323 -13.11 -32.45 -16.13
C LEU A 323 -12.63 -31.61 -17.32
N LEU A 324 -11.78 -32.18 -18.19
CA LEU A 324 -11.29 -31.49 -19.39
C LEU A 324 -12.42 -31.15 -20.37
N ARG A 325 -13.38 -32.07 -20.56
CA ARG A 325 -14.58 -31.81 -21.37
C ARG A 325 -15.42 -30.66 -20.80
N VAL A 326 -15.55 -30.58 -19.48
CA VAL A 326 -16.23 -29.46 -18.81
C VAL A 326 -15.49 -28.14 -19.04
N LYS A 327 -14.16 -28.15 -18.92
CA LYS A 327 -13.30 -26.98 -19.20
C LYS A 327 -13.46 -26.49 -20.63
N GLU A 328 -13.43 -27.39 -21.61
CA GLU A 328 -13.59 -27.04 -23.04
C GLU A 328 -14.97 -26.46 -23.34
N LYS A 329 -16.02 -27.02 -22.72
CA LYS A 329 -17.40 -26.63 -23.02
C LYS A 329 -17.84 -25.34 -22.30
N TYR A 330 -17.35 -25.09 -21.09
CA TYR A 330 -17.88 -24.03 -20.22
C TYR A 330 -16.82 -23.05 -19.70
N GLY A 331 -15.54 -23.22 -20.06
CA GLY A 331 -14.47 -22.36 -19.57
C GLY A 331 -14.51 -20.95 -20.16
N ASP A 332 -14.23 -19.95 -19.34
CA ASP A 332 -14.10 -18.54 -19.70
C ASP A 332 -12.74 -17.94 -19.28
N GLU A 333 -12.45 -16.74 -19.75
CA GLU A 333 -11.23 -16.01 -19.40
C GLU A 333 -11.36 -15.31 -18.04
N ARG A 334 -10.22 -15.19 -17.33
CA ARG A 334 -10.15 -14.53 -16.02
C ARG A 334 -10.57 -13.06 -16.12
N ARG A 335 -11.37 -12.59 -15.16
CA ARG A 335 -11.83 -11.19 -15.09
C ARG A 335 -11.04 -10.38 -14.07
N THR A 336 -10.81 -10.93 -12.89
CA THR A 336 -10.12 -10.25 -11.79
C THR A 336 -8.62 -10.21 -12.05
N LEU A 337 -8.04 -9.02 -11.89
CA LEU A 337 -6.59 -8.81 -12.02
C LEU A 337 -5.93 -8.91 -10.63
N ILE A 338 -5.01 -9.86 -10.45
CA ILE A 338 -4.23 -9.97 -9.22
C ILE A 338 -3.02 -9.04 -9.32
N THR A 339 -2.90 -8.08 -8.40
CA THR A 339 -1.78 -7.13 -8.33
C THR A 339 -1.32 -6.94 -6.89
N GLU A 340 -0.10 -6.45 -6.72
CA GLU A 340 0.32 -5.89 -5.43
C GLU A 340 -0.06 -4.42 -5.37
N PHE A 341 -0.61 -4.00 -4.23
CA PHE A 341 -0.87 -2.60 -3.94
C PHE A 341 -0.78 -2.36 -2.44
N GLU A 342 -0.40 -1.14 -2.05
CA GLU A 342 -0.27 -0.76 -0.65
C GLU A 342 -1.62 -0.84 0.06
N GLU A 343 -1.65 -1.60 1.15
CA GLU A 343 -2.89 -1.92 1.85
C GLU A 343 -3.30 -0.84 2.87
N SER A 344 -2.34 -0.02 3.30
CA SER A 344 -2.53 1.09 4.21
C SER A 344 -2.21 2.39 3.48
N PHE A 345 -3.15 3.33 3.46
CA PHE A 345 -2.89 4.69 3.03
C PHE A 345 -2.16 5.43 4.15
N ASN A 346 -0.96 5.91 3.87
CA ASN A 346 -0.32 6.89 4.72
C ASN A 346 -1.13 8.20 4.65
N PRO A 347 -1.19 8.99 5.73
CA PRO A 347 -1.79 10.32 5.66
C PRO A 347 -1.19 11.18 4.54
N GLU A 348 0.09 10.99 4.25
CA GLU A 348 0.86 11.63 3.16
C GLU A 348 0.25 11.37 1.77
N ASP A 349 -0.29 10.16 1.52
CA ASP A 349 -0.89 9.78 0.23
C ASP A 349 -2.21 10.52 -0.08
N LEU A 350 -2.73 11.23 0.92
CA LEU A 350 -3.98 11.99 0.87
C LEU A 350 -3.76 13.51 0.77
N ILE A 351 -2.50 13.95 0.83
CA ILE A 351 -2.10 15.36 0.86
C ILE A 351 -1.16 15.61 -0.33
N GLU A 352 -1.38 16.71 -1.05
CA GLU A 352 -0.50 17.07 -2.16
C GLU A 352 0.85 17.60 -1.64
N ASP A 353 1.94 17.16 -2.28
CA ASP A 353 3.30 17.55 -1.90
C ASP A 353 3.66 18.90 -2.55
N GLU A 354 3.02 19.97 -2.10
CA GLU A 354 3.23 21.33 -2.61
C GLU A 354 4.28 22.11 -1.80
N PRO A 355 5.00 23.06 -2.42
CA PRO A 355 5.95 23.91 -1.71
C PRO A 355 5.21 24.90 -0.80
N MET A 356 5.52 24.82 0.49
CA MET A 356 4.96 25.65 1.54
C MET A 356 6.00 26.61 2.09
N VAL A 357 5.56 27.80 2.47
CA VAL A 357 6.36 28.73 3.27
C VAL A 357 6.07 28.47 4.74
N ILE A 358 7.11 28.16 5.49
CA ILE A 358 7.05 27.96 6.95
C ILE A 358 7.59 29.23 7.60
N THR A 359 6.89 29.73 8.62
CA THR A 359 7.36 30.86 9.41
C THR A 359 7.37 30.53 10.89
N LEU A 360 8.49 30.81 11.56
CA LEU A 360 8.63 30.81 13.01
C LEU A 360 8.81 32.26 13.48
N THR A 361 8.06 32.70 14.50
CA THR A 361 8.22 34.03 15.11
C THR A 361 9.14 34.01 16.32
N ALA A 362 9.61 35.19 16.76
CA ALA A 362 10.45 35.34 17.95
C ALA A 362 9.78 34.82 19.23
N GLN A 363 8.46 34.92 19.30
CA GLN A 363 7.67 34.40 20.42
C GLN A 363 7.26 32.93 20.23
N GLY A 364 7.80 32.25 19.22
CA GLY A 364 7.63 30.81 19.04
C GLY A 364 6.33 30.41 18.34
N PHE A 365 5.73 31.27 17.50
CA PHE A 365 4.55 30.89 16.71
C PHE A 365 4.96 30.30 15.36
N LEU A 366 4.37 29.15 15.02
CA LEU A 366 4.58 28.41 13.78
C LEU A 366 3.31 28.40 12.93
N LYS A 367 3.50 28.51 11.62
CA LYS A 367 2.45 28.31 10.61
C LYS A 367 3.05 27.94 9.27
N ARG A 368 2.20 27.44 8.38
CA ARG A 368 2.49 27.32 6.95
C ARG A 368 1.49 28.09 6.09
N PHE A 369 1.90 28.46 4.90
CA PHE A 369 1.01 28.92 3.83
C PHE A 369 1.58 28.58 2.46
N PRO A 370 0.75 28.42 1.41
CA PRO A 370 1.24 28.09 0.07
C PRO A 370 2.20 29.14 -0.46
N LEU A 371 3.27 28.73 -1.15
CA LEU A 371 4.24 29.66 -1.76
C LEU A 371 3.57 30.66 -2.73
N GLU A 372 2.48 30.27 -3.39
CA GLU A 372 1.71 31.16 -4.26
C GLU A 372 1.11 32.37 -3.54
N SER A 373 0.75 32.20 -2.26
CA SER A 373 0.25 33.30 -1.41
C SER A 373 1.30 34.38 -1.17
N TYR A 374 2.57 34.09 -1.47
CA TYR A 374 3.68 35.03 -1.42
C TYR A 374 3.80 35.88 -2.70
N ARG A 375 3.42 35.33 -3.87
CA ARG A 375 3.58 35.97 -5.20
C ARG A 375 2.49 36.98 -5.59
N ALA A 376 1.51 37.24 -4.74
CA ALA A 376 0.38 38.12 -5.08
C ALA A 376 0.60 39.59 -4.65
N GLN A 377 1.46 40.34 -5.35
CA GLN A 377 1.27 41.78 -5.58
C GLN A 377 2.09 42.26 -6.78
N GLY A 378 1.39 42.64 -7.86
CA GLY A 378 2.01 43.15 -9.08
C GLY A 378 2.68 44.51 -8.91
N ARG A 379 3.68 44.76 -9.76
CA ARG A 379 4.35 46.06 -9.95
C ARG A 379 3.35 47.21 -10.07
N GLY A 380 3.52 48.27 -9.26
CA GLY A 380 2.89 49.57 -9.48
C GLY A 380 1.79 50.02 -8.50
N GLY A 381 1.65 49.40 -7.34
CA GLY A 381 0.72 49.86 -6.28
C GLY A 381 1.36 50.90 -5.34
N LYS A 382 0.72 52.06 -5.18
CA LYS A 382 1.08 53.10 -4.20
C LYS A 382 1.37 52.50 -2.82
N GLY A 383 2.50 52.90 -2.24
CA GLY A 383 2.97 52.47 -0.93
C GLY A 383 1.86 52.43 0.11
N LEU A 384 1.62 51.23 0.67
CA LEU A 384 0.81 51.12 1.86
C LEU A 384 1.65 51.54 3.06
N VAL A 385 1.19 52.63 3.66
CA VAL A 385 1.52 53.10 4.99
C VAL A 385 1.66 51.89 5.92
N ALA A 386 2.88 51.69 6.44
CA ALA A 386 3.12 50.84 7.59
C ALA A 386 2.15 51.28 8.70
N GLY A 387 1.17 50.43 9.00
CA GLY A 387 0.19 50.69 10.03
C GLY A 387 0.91 50.99 11.34
N LYS A 388 0.63 52.16 11.92
CA LYS A 388 1.01 52.47 13.29
C LYS A 388 0.27 51.52 14.22
N THR A 389 0.92 50.48 14.76
CA THR A 389 0.46 49.80 15.98
C THR A 389 1.59 49.04 16.68
N LYS A 390 1.54 49.08 18.01
CA LYS A 390 2.45 48.45 18.96
C LYS A 390 2.48 46.91 18.79
N GLU A 391 3.66 46.33 19.00
CA GLU A 391 3.93 44.89 19.18
C GLU A 391 3.57 43.98 17.99
N GLU A 392 4.31 44.10 16.88
CA GLU A 392 4.30 43.07 15.83
C GLU A 392 5.37 42.01 16.12
N ASP A 393 4.94 40.80 16.48
CA ASP A 393 5.77 39.59 16.59
C ASP A 393 6.23 39.18 15.18
N GLN A 394 7.50 39.48 14.86
CA GLN A 394 8.05 39.27 13.53
C GLN A 394 8.58 37.85 13.34
N ALA A 395 8.49 37.34 12.11
CA ALA A 395 9.08 36.07 11.74
C ALA A 395 10.61 36.12 11.90
N THR A 396 11.16 35.24 12.75
CA THR A 396 12.60 35.05 12.94
C THR A 396 13.18 34.10 11.91
N GLU A 397 12.39 33.13 11.46
CA GLU A 397 12.80 32.21 10.40
C GLU A 397 11.68 32.07 9.37
N VAL A 398 12.08 32.13 8.10
CA VAL A 398 11.21 31.90 6.94
C VAL A 398 11.99 31.04 5.98
N PHE A 399 11.46 29.87 5.64
CA PHE A 399 12.03 29.02 4.61
C PHE A 399 10.92 28.29 3.86
N VAL A 400 11.28 27.79 2.69
CA VAL A 400 10.39 26.97 1.86
C VAL A 400 10.72 25.51 2.11
N ALA A 401 9.70 24.70 2.31
CA ALA A 401 9.81 23.25 2.37
C ALA A 401 8.59 22.61 1.72
N ASP A 402 8.74 21.39 1.23
CA ASP A 402 7.64 20.65 0.64
C ASP A 402 6.69 20.15 1.74
N ALA A 403 5.39 20.01 1.43
CA ALA A 403 4.39 19.64 2.43
C ALA A 403 4.71 18.31 3.15
N HIS A 404 5.38 17.37 2.46
CA HIS A 404 5.75 16.06 2.99
C HIS A 404 7.09 16.05 3.75
N ASP A 405 7.84 17.16 3.73
CA ASP A 405 9.12 17.24 4.43
C ASP A 405 8.96 17.06 5.95
N ASP A 406 10.00 16.50 6.56
CA ASP A 406 10.12 16.39 8.00
C ASP A 406 10.73 17.70 8.57
N LEU A 407 9.95 18.38 9.39
CA LEU A 407 10.37 19.55 10.13
C LEU A 407 10.95 19.14 11.48
N LEU A 408 12.26 19.32 11.65
CA LEU A 408 13.00 19.01 12.88
C LEU A 408 13.15 20.25 13.75
N LEU A 409 12.68 20.17 15.00
CA LEU A 409 12.76 21.25 15.98
C LEU A 409 13.71 20.86 17.11
N PHE A 410 14.83 21.56 17.23
CA PHE A 410 15.82 21.32 18.26
C PHE A 410 15.66 22.31 19.40
N THR A 411 15.65 21.83 20.65
CA THR A 411 15.49 22.70 21.83
C THR A 411 16.83 23.13 22.41
N ASN A 412 16.84 24.26 23.11
CA ASN A 412 17.97 24.75 23.90
C ASN A 412 18.47 23.73 24.96
N ARG A 413 17.64 22.75 25.34
CA ARG A 413 17.96 21.63 26.25
C ARG A 413 18.48 20.37 25.53
N GLY A 414 18.71 20.42 24.22
CA GLY A 414 19.33 19.34 23.46
C GLY A 414 18.36 18.22 23.06
N ARG A 415 17.04 18.48 23.06
CA ARG A 415 16.04 17.55 22.51
C ARG A 415 15.70 17.90 21.07
N VAL A 416 15.15 16.94 20.35
CA VAL A 416 14.63 17.10 18.99
C VAL A 416 13.21 16.54 18.88
N TYR A 417 12.37 17.26 18.16
CA TYR A 417 11.01 16.90 17.81
C TYR A 417 10.83 16.93 16.30
N ARG A 418 9.79 16.26 15.80
CA ARG A 418 9.47 16.15 14.38
C ARG A 418 7.99 16.44 14.19
N LEU A 419 7.71 17.27 13.20
CA LEU A 419 6.39 17.47 12.64
C LEU A 419 6.51 17.28 11.13
N LYS A 420 5.45 16.83 10.47
CA LYS A 420 5.39 17.01 9.01
C LYS A 420 5.02 18.44 8.71
N VAL A 421 5.51 18.98 7.60
CA VAL A 421 5.14 20.35 7.21
C VAL A 421 3.62 20.48 7.11
N TYR A 422 2.91 19.50 6.53
CA TYR A 422 1.45 19.51 6.46
C TYR A 422 0.73 19.48 7.83
N ASP A 423 1.37 19.01 8.90
CA ASP A 423 0.82 19.03 10.27
C ASP A 423 0.79 20.46 10.84
N LEU A 424 1.57 21.39 10.27
CA LEU A 424 1.51 22.79 10.66
C LEU A 424 0.15 23.39 10.28
N PRO A 425 -0.39 24.31 11.09
CA PRO A 425 -1.62 25.01 10.77
C PRO A 425 -1.43 25.86 9.52
N GLU A 426 -2.28 25.63 8.52
CA GLU A 426 -2.36 26.47 7.33
C GLU A 426 -3.13 27.74 7.66
N MET A 427 -2.46 28.90 7.60
CA MET A 427 -3.06 30.19 7.95
C MET A 427 -2.57 31.29 7.01
N GLY A 428 -3.35 32.35 6.83
CA GLY A 428 -2.97 33.46 5.96
C GLY A 428 -1.63 34.11 6.35
N ARG A 429 -0.96 34.77 5.38
CA ARG A 429 0.34 35.44 5.58
C ARG A 429 0.36 36.42 6.76
N GLN A 430 -0.76 37.08 7.08
CA GLN A 430 -0.87 38.03 8.19
C GLN A 430 -1.29 37.40 9.54
N ALA A 431 -1.66 36.12 9.58
CA ALA A 431 -2.04 35.45 10.83
C ALA A 431 -0.81 35.18 11.71
N ARG A 432 -0.96 35.19 13.03
CA ARG A 432 0.18 34.98 13.96
C ARG A 432 0.72 33.55 13.96
N GLY A 433 -0.10 32.56 13.62
CA GLY A 433 0.24 31.14 13.73
C GLY A 433 -0.15 30.54 15.08
N VAL A 434 0.31 29.30 15.35
CA VAL A 434 0.08 28.58 16.61
C VAL A 434 1.39 28.47 17.37
N HIS A 435 1.36 28.70 18.68
CA HIS A 435 2.55 28.63 19.51
C HIS A 435 3.14 27.20 19.52
N VAL A 436 4.45 27.07 19.42
CA VAL A 436 5.16 25.78 19.31
C VAL A 436 4.89 24.85 20.49
N LYS A 437 4.74 25.40 21.70
CA LYS A 437 4.32 24.65 22.91
C LYS A 437 2.92 24.04 22.83
N THR A 438 2.07 24.48 21.91
CA THR A 438 0.75 23.87 21.64
C THR A 438 0.88 22.71 20.65
N LEU A 439 1.86 22.76 19.75
CA LEU A 439 2.11 21.73 18.75
C LEU A 439 2.96 20.58 19.29
N LEU A 440 3.81 20.86 20.29
CA LEU A 440 4.82 19.93 20.80
C LEU A 440 4.82 19.89 22.34
N PRO A 441 5.12 18.72 22.95
CA PRO A 441 5.21 18.57 24.40
C PRO A 441 6.55 19.10 24.93
N LEU A 442 6.70 20.43 24.90
CA LEU A 442 7.85 21.16 25.46
C LEU A 442 7.61 21.50 26.92
N THR A 443 8.66 21.46 27.73
CA THR A 443 8.63 21.98 29.11
C THR A 443 8.65 23.52 29.15
N GLU A 444 8.34 24.13 30.30
CA GLU A 444 8.31 25.61 30.41
C GLU A 444 9.66 26.26 30.08
N GLU A 445 10.77 25.61 30.44
CA GLU A 445 12.14 26.09 30.24
C GLU A 445 12.75 25.73 28.86
N GLU A 446 12.00 25.02 28.01
CA GLU A 446 12.43 24.64 26.67
C GLU A 446 11.99 25.66 25.62
N GLU A 447 12.97 26.09 24.84
CA GLU A 447 12.83 27.01 23.71
C GLU A 447 13.44 26.37 22.46
N VAL A 448 12.92 26.71 21.29
CA VAL A 448 13.47 26.24 20.01
C VAL A 448 14.80 26.96 19.77
N ALA A 449 15.87 26.20 19.60
CA ALA A 449 17.22 26.67 19.30
C ALA A 449 17.57 26.56 17.81
N ALA A 450 16.96 25.61 17.08
CA ALA A 450 17.13 25.49 15.63
C ALA A 450 15.92 24.77 15.01
N LEU A 451 15.61 25.14 13.77
CA LEU A 451 14.58 24.54 12.94
C LEU A 451 15.21 24.11 11.61
N LEU A 452 15.00 22.86 11.21
CA LEU A 452 15.56 22.30 9.98
C LEU A 452 14.47 21.55 9.22
N SER A 453 14.37 21.77 7.90
CA SER A 453 13.58 20.92 7.01
C SER A 453 14.47 19.88 6.35
N VAL A 454 14.02 18.64 6.31
CA VAL A 454 14.69 17.54 5.59
C VAL A 454 13.69 16.69 4.85
N ARG A 455 14.07 16.30 3.63
CA ARG A 455 13.29 15.35 2.84
C ARG A 455 13.63 13.93 3.29
N GLY A 456 12.89 13.44 4.27
CA GLY A 456 13.14 12.15 4.90
C GLY A 456 14.35 12.15 5.85
N LEU A 457 14.39 11.14 6.72
CA LEU A 457 15.45 10.97 7.74
C LEU A 457 16.38 9.79 7.42
N ASP A 458 16.15 9.11 6.31
CA ASP A 458 16.95 8.01 5.78
C ASP A 458 18.07 8.45 4.82
N GLY A 459 18.10 9.74 4.48
CA GLY A 459 19.12 10.34 3.64
C GLY A 459 20.54 10.31 4.21
N GLU A 460 21.49 10.55 3.31
CA GLU A 460 22.90 10.77 3.64
C GLU A 460 23.11 12.17 4.25
N GLY A 461 24.14 12.31 5.07
CA GLY A 461 24.50 13.58 5.71
C GLY A 461 24.49 13.52 7.24
N TYR A 462 24.84 14.67 7.83
CA TYR A 462 25.01 14.80 9.28
C TYR A 462 24.30 16.03 9.82
N LEU A 463 23.89 15.91 11.09
CA LEU A 463 23.52 17.05 11.92
C LEU A 463 24.75 17.44 12.77
N VAL A 464 25.14 18.70 12.65
CA VAL A 464 26.22 19.32 13.42
C VAL A 464 25.61 20.20 14.48
N PHE A 465 26.00 19.98 15.72
CA PHE A 465 25.53 20.70 16.89
C PHE A 465 26.67 21.55 17.44
N ALA A 466 26.34 22.73 17.96
CA ALA A 466 27.25 23.53 18.77
C ALA A 466 26.57 23.99 20.06
N THR A 467 27.32 24.02 21.15
CA THR A 467 26.84 24.48 22.46
C THR A 467 27.46 25.81 22.86
N GLU A 468 26.82 26.50 23.82
CA GLU A 468 27.25 27.80 24.34
C GLU A 468 28.67 27.73 24.92
N ARG A 469 29.03 26.59 25.53
CA ARG A 469 30.39 26.33 26.08
C ARG A 469 31.42 25.86 25.06
N GLY A 470 31.11 25.87 23.76
CA GLY A 470 32.08 25.59 22.70
C GLY A 470 32.30 24.11 22.40
N LEU A 471 31.38 23.24 22.83
CA LEU A 471 31.36 21.85 22.37
C LEU A 471 30.71 21.77 20.99
N VAL A 472 31.22 20.86 20.16
CA VAL A 472 30.67 20.51 18.86
C VAL A 472 30.45 19.01 18.76
N LYS A 473 29.40 18.63 18.05
CA LYS A 473 29.04 17.23 17.86
C LYS A 473 28.54 17.01 16.45
N ARG A 474 28.86 15.85 15.89
CA ARG A 474 28.34 15.38 14.61
C ARG A 474 27.58 14.07 14.81
N THR A 475 26.36 13.98 14.29
CA THR A 475 25.50 12.78 14.32
C THR A 475 24.97 12.51 12.92
N ALA A 476 24.92 11.25 12.49
CA ALA A 476 24.32 10.92 11.19
C ALA A 476 22.80 11.19 11.21
N LEU A 477 22.24 11.69 10.10
CA LEU A 477 20.80 12.02 10.02
C LEU A 477 19.91 10.79 10.29
N ARG A 478 20.32 9.62 9.80
CA ARG A 478 19.66 8.33 10.02
C ARG A 478 19.43 7.93 11.48
N GLU A 479 20.19 8.47 12.42
CA GLU A 479 20.00 8.19 13.85
C GLU A 479 18.66 8.73 14.38
N TYR A 480 18.01 9.61 13.61
CA TYR A 480 16.75 10.26 13.96
C TYR A 480 15.53 9.66 13.24
N GLN A 481 15.67 8.57 12.46
CA GLN A 481 14.54 7.94 11.74
C GLN A 481 13.35 7.58 12.63
N ASN A 482 13.63 7.07 13.84
CA ASN A 482 12.61 6.58 14.77
C ASN A 482 12.15 7.68 15.76
N LEU A 483 11.88 8.89 15.25
CA LEU A 483 11.44 10.01 16.07
C LEU A 483 9.92 9.99 16.29
N GLY A 484 9.52 9.55 17.49
CA GLY A 484 8.12 9.57 17.93
C GLY A 484 7.69 10.94 18.48
N ALA A 485 6.38 11.09 18.76
CA ALA A 485 5.79 12.36 19.22
C ALA A 485 6.37 12.89 20.55
N ALA A 486 6.95 12.02 21.39
CA ALA A 486 7.60 12.41 22.64
C ALA A 486 8.96 13.12 22.44
N GLY A 487 9.48 13.17 21.21
CA GLY A 487 10.81 13.68 20.93
C GLY A 487 11.92 12.74 21.40
N LEU A 488 13.16 13.11 21.06
CA LEU A 488 14.36 12.35 21.38
C LEU A 488 15.45 13.27 21.94
N ILE A 489 16.39 12.71 22.70
CA ILE A 489 17.64 13.39 23.02
C ILE A 489 18.47 13.48 21.74
N ALA A 490 18.88 14.69 21.35
CA ALA A 490 19.74 14.95 20.20
C ALA A 490 21.21 15.15 20.59
N ILE A 491 21.45 15.74 21.77
CA ILE A 491 22.76 15.95 22.38
C ILE A 491 22.60 15.95 23.90
N ARG A 492 23.58 15.37 24.61
CA ARG A 492 23.63 15.45 26.06
C ARG A 492 24.39 16.71 26.47
N LEU A 493 23.70 17.67 27.08
CA LEU A 493 24.33 18.91 27.53
C LEU A 493 24.98 18.74 28.92
N GLN A 494 26.06 19.49 29.16
CA GLN A 494 26.63 19.63 30.49
C GLN A 494 25.77 20.53 31.35
N GLU A 495 25.90 20.44 32.67
CA GLU A 495 25.15 21.28 33.59
C GLU A 495 25.44 22.77 33.35
N GLY A 496 24.37 23.53 33.06
CA GLY A 496 24.44 24.95 32.72
C GLY A 496 24.99 25.26 31.32
N ASP A 497 25.03 24.28 30.41
CA ASP A 497 25.28 24.48 28.98
C ASP A 497 23.95 24.50 28.20
N ARG A 498 23.96 25.10 27.01
CA ARG A 498 22.79 25.26 26.14
C ARG A 498 23.16 24.97 24.69
N LEU A 499 22.24 24.36 23.95
CA LEU A 499 22.39 24.21 22.51
C LEU A 499 22.19 25.58 21.83
N ILE A 500 23.12 26.00 20.97
CA ILE A 500 23.03 27.30 20.28
C ILE A 500 22.61 27.20 18.82
N GLY A 501 22.75 26.02 18.21
CA GLY A 501 22.49 25.86 16.79
C GLY A 501 22.75 24.45 16.31
N VAL A 502 22.00 24.09 15.26
CA VAL A 502 22.14 22.82 14.54
C VAL A 502 22.15 23.13 13.05
N ALA A 503 23.04 22.49 12.31
CA ALA A 503 23.12 22.64 10.86
C ALA A 503 23.19 21.26 10.20
N LEU A 504 22.60 21.15 9.02
CA LEU A 504 22.87 20.04 8.10
C LEU A 504 24.25 20.24 7.48
N SER A 505 24.98 19.13 7.32
CA SER A 505 26.30 19.15 6.69
C SER A 505 26.58 17.86 5.93
N ASP A 506 27.33 17.99 4.85
CA ASP A 506 27.99 16.89 4.15
C ASP A 506 29.29 16.47 4.88
N PRO A 507 29.87 15.28 4.58
CA PRO A 507 31.09 14.81 5.23
C PRO A 507 32.28 15.77 5.14
N GLU A 508 32.43 16.44 3.99
CA GLU A 508 33.57 17.31 3.63
C GLU A 508 33.39 18.77 4.08
N ASP A 509 32.22 19.12 4.62
CA ASP A 509 31.93 20.48 5.06
C ASP A 509 32.85 20.93 6.20
N GLU A 510 32.97 22.24 6.36
CA GLU A 510 33.74 22.86 7.42
C GLU A 510 32.78 23.57 8.39
N ALA A 511 33.13 23.54 9.67
CA ALA A 511 32.40 24.28 10.69
C ALA A 511 33.14 25.55 11.07
N LEU A 512 32.36 26.60 11.29
CA LEU A 512 32.83 27.85 11.85
C LEU A 512 32.02 28.22 13.09
N LEU A 513 32.72 28.41 14.21
CA LEU A 513 32.11 28.88 15.46
C LEU A 513 32.54 30.30 15.74
N ALA A 514 31.61 31.13 16.20
CA ALA A 514 31.89 32.51 16.61
C ALA A 514 31.52 32.73 18.08
N THR A 515 32.32 33.53 18.79
CA THR A 515 32.11 33.84 20.21
C THR A 515 31.67 35.28 20.42
N GLN A 516 30.97 35.55 21.54
CA GLN A 516 30.49 36.89 21.85
C GLN A 516 31.62 37.92 22.02
N GLU A 517 32.81 37.49 22.45
CA GLU A 517 34.01 38.35 22.54
C GLU A 517 34.76 38.51 21.19
N GLY A 518 34.13 38.11 20.09
CA GLY A 518 34.58 38.42 18.73
C GLY A 518 35.73 37.53 18.24
N GLN A 519 35.82 36.28 18.73
CA GLN A 519 36.69 35.25 18.14
C GLN A 519 35.90 34.35 17.20
N ALA A 520 36.55 33.80 16.18
CA ALA A 520 36.00 32.74 15.34
C ALA A 520 37.04 31.67 15.02
N ILE A 521 36.62 30.40 15.01
CA ILE A 521 37.45 29.28 14.57
C ILE A 521 36.78 28.58 13.40
N ARG A 522 37.56 28.19 12.39
CA ARG A 522 37.12 27.46 11.20
C ARG A 522 37.93 26.17 11.10
N PHE A 523 37.27 25.02 11.05
CA PHE A 523 37.92 23.70 11.03
C PHE A 523 37.12 22.69 10.19
N PRO A 524 37.77 21.66 9.61
CA PRO A 524 37.08 20.59 8.89
C PRO A 524 36.17 19.76 9.81
N LEU A 525 34.95 19.45 9.39
CA LEU A 525 34.05 18.59 10.19
C LEU A 525 34.55 17.15 10.31
N GLU A 526 35.44 16.71 9.42
CA GLU A 526 36.12 15.41 9.52
C GLU A 526 36.84 15.21 10.86
N GLU A 527 37.38 16.28 11.46
CA GLU A 527 38.03 16.24 12.78
C GLU A 527 37.05 15.95 13.94
N VAL A 528 35.74 16.05 13.68
CA VAL A 528 34.65 15.74 14.60
C VAL A 528 34.07 14.39 14.22
N ARG A 529 34.54 13.32 14.85
CA ARG A 529 34.00 11.97 14.61
C ARG A 529 32.48 11.94 14.83
N ALA A 530 31.75 11.32 13.90
CA ALA A 530 30.33 11.09 14.07
C ALA A 530 30.07 10.13 15.25
N THR A 531 29.15 10.51 16.13
CA THR A 531 28.75 9.73 17.31
C THR A 531 27.23 9.60 17.37
N GLY A 532 26.72 8.68 18.19
CA GLY A 532 25.28 8.53 18.42
C GLY A 532 24.63 9.75 19.09
N ARG A 533 23.30 9.74 19.15
CA ARG A 533 22.48 10.86 19.66
C ARG A 533 22.72 11.20 21.13
N ASP A 534 22.99 10.22 21.98
CA ASP A 534 23.16 10.44 23.42
C ASP A 534 24.63 10.60 23.83
N SER A 535 25.29 11.61 23.25
CA SER A 535 26.68 11.96 23.52
C SER A 535 26.84 13.47 23.68
N GLN A 536 27.93 13.91 24.32
CA GLN A 536 28.18 15.33 24.66
C GLN A 536 28.93 16.13 23.59
N GLY A 537 29.58 15.46 22.63
CA GLY A 537 30.47 16.11 21.66
C GLY A 537 31.90 16.30 22.15
N VAL A 538 32.69 17.06 21.38
CA VAL A 538 34.11 17.35 21.59
C VAL A 538 34.34 18.86 21.58
N VAL A 539 35.48 19.32 22.10
CA VAL A 539 35.81 20.76 22.09
C VAL A 539 36.01 21.25 20.65
N GLY A 540 35.20 22.23 20.25
CA GLY A 540 35.27 22.92 18.96
C GLY A 540 36.05 24.24 19.04
N ILE A 541 35.83 25.03 20.10
CA ILE A 541 36.56 26.27 20.35
C ILE A 541 36.90 26.40 21.85
N ARG A 542 38.07 26.97 22.15
CA ARG A 542 38.45 27.38 23.51
C ARG A 542 38.34 28.89 23.66
N PHE A 543 37.88 29.33 24.82
CA PHE A 543 37.69 30.76 25.08
C PHE A 543 38.99 31.43 25.52
N LYS A 544 39.27 32.60 24.95
CA LYS A 544 40.41 33.44 25.33
C LYS A 544 40.17 34.20 26.63
N ARG A 545 38.91 34.54 26.92
CA ARG A 545 38.48 35.34 28.09
C ARG A 545 37.50 34.53 28.95
N PRO A 546 37.56 34.65 30.29
CA PRO A 546 36.51 34.14 31.16
C PRO A 546 35.15 34.75 30.81
N GLY A 547 34.09 33.94 30.83
CA GLY A 547 32.72 34.39 30.54
C GLY A 547 32.41 34.60 29.06
N ASP A 548 33.32 34.26 28.15
CA ASP A 548 33.01 34.16 26.72
C ASP A 548 32.16 32.92 26.42
N ARG A 549 31.45 32.94 25.29
CA ARG A 549 30.54 31.87 24.85
C ARG A 549 30.33 31.90 23.36
N VAL A 550 29.98 30.76 22.78
CA VAL A 550 29.61 30.65 21.37
C VAL A 550 28.24 31.29 21.13
N VAL A 551 28.12 32.07 20.05
CA VAL A 551 26.88 32.73 19.62
C VAL A 551 26.39 32.27 18.25
N SER A 552 27.24 31.61 17.45
CA SER A 552 26.85 31.15 16.12
C SER A 552 27.64 29.92 15.69
N LEU A 553 26.93 29.03 15.00
CA LEU A 553 27.46 27.91 14.22
C LEU A 553 27.15 28.17 12.75
N VAL A 554 28.17 28.08 11.90
CA VAL A 554 28.02 28.21 10.45
C VAL A 554 28.70 27.00 9.79
N THR A 555 28.02 26.37 8.83
CA THR A 555 28.62 25.35 7.95
C THR A 555 28.88 25.91 6.56
N VAL A 556 30.06 25.63 6.03
CA VAL A 556 30.52 26.10 4.71
C VAL A 556 31.15 24.95 3.95
N LYS A 557 31.04 24.97 2.62
CA LYS A 557 31.75 24.02 1.77
C LYS A 557 33.20 24.45 1.58
N PRO A 558 34.15 23.52 1.42
CA PRO A 558 35.52 23.85 1.05
C PRO A 558 35.55 24.72 -0.22
N GLY A 559 36.21 25.86 -0.16
CA GLY A 559 36.31 26.81 -1.28
C GLY A 559 35.04 27.60 -1.61
N GLU A 560 33.98 27.54 -0.77
CA GLU A 560 32.75 28.31 -0.99
C GLU A 560 33.03 29.82 -0.99
N MET A 561 32.58 30.51 -2.04
CA MET A 561 32.77 31.97 -2.20
C MET A 561 31.59 32.72 -1.58
N VAL A 562 31.64 32.89 -0.26
CA VAL A 562 30.61 33.57 0.55
C VAL A 562 31.23 34.57 1.51
N ASP A 563 30.41 35.50 1.99
CA ASP A 563 30.76 36.42 3.06
C ASP A 563 30.17 35.94 4.39
N LEU A 564 30.85 36.28 5.49
CA LEU A 564 30.31 36.19 6.83
C LEU A 564 29.89 37.58 7.31
N LEU A 565 28.62 37.70 7.65
CA LEU A 565 28.00 38.92 8.16
C LEU A 565 27.99 38.88 9.69
N SER A 566 28.83 39.69 10.32
CA SER A 566 28.84 39.85 11.78
C SER A 566 27.88 40.95 12.19
N VAL A 567 27.07 40.71 13.21
CA VAL A 567 26.15 41.70 13.82
C VAL A 567 26.40 41.78 15.32
N SER A 568 26.50 42.97 15.87
CA SER A 568 26.80 43.22 17.29
C SER A 568 25.56 43.55 18.12
N THR A 569 25.67 43.46 19.44
CA THR A 569 24.59 43.79 20.38
C THR A 569 24.17 45.27 20.32
N ARG A 570 25.02 46.17 19.82
CA ARG A 570 24.70 47.60 19.62
C ARG A 570 24.34 47.96 18.16
N GLY A 571 24.02 46.98 17.33
CA GLY A 571 23.51 47.21 15.98
C GLY A 571 24.57 47.66 14.98
N TYR A 572 25.83 47.26 15.16
CA TYR A 572 26.88 47.40 14.15
C TYR A 572 27.05 46.09 13.39
N GLY A 573 27.42 46.17 12.11
CA GLY A 573 27.69 45.00 11.30
C GLY A 573 28.62 45.26 10.13
N LYS A 574 29.18 44.16 9.62
CA LYS A 574 30.07 44.13 8.46
C LYS A 574 30.00 42.77 7.78
N ARG A 575 30.27 42.77 6.48
CA ARG A 575 30.60 41.55 5.74
C ARG A 575 32.09 41.33 5.71
N THR A 576 32.52 40.08 5.75
CA THR A 576 33.93 39.70 5.65
C THR A 576 34.03 38.41 4.84
N PRO A 577 34.84 38.37 3.77
CA PRO A 577 34.98 37.18 2.94
C PRO A 577 35.41 35.97 3.76
N LEU A 578 34.81 34.80 3.48
CA LEU A 578 35.19 33.54 4.12
C LEU A 578 36.69 33.24 3.96
N ALA A 579 37.29 33.66 2.84
CA ALA A 579 38.73 33.52 2.58
C ALA A 579 39.63 34.20 3.61
N GLU A 580 39.15 35.21 4.35
CA GLU A 580 39.93 35.80 5.44
C GLU A 580 40.03 34.90 6.67
N TYR A 581 39.16 33.90 6.82
CA TYR A 581 39.13 32.99 7.96
C TYR A 581 40.02 31.77 7.68
N PRO A 582 41.23 31.70 8.25
CA PRO A 582 42.15 30.60 7.99
C PRO A 582 41.58 29.29 8.56
N LEU A 583 41.76 28.22 7.79
CA LEU A 583 41.50 26.86 8.25
C LEU A 583 42.53 26.49 9.32
N GLN A 584 42.07 25.93 10.42
CA GLN A 584 42.87 25.54 11.58
C GLN A 584 42.24 24.30 12.22
N GLY A 585 42.97 23.62 13.10
CA GLY A 585 42.43 22.46 13.83
C GLY A 585 41.41 22.86 14.90
N ARG A 586 40.47 21.96 15.21
CA ARG A 586 39.44 22.22 16.24
C ARG A 586 40.06 22.40 17.63
N GLY A 587 39.35 23.12 18.49
CA GLY A 587 39.74 23.37 19.88
C GLY A 587 40.84 24.43 20.05
N GLY A 588 41.18 25.17 18.99
CA GLY A 588 41.97 26.40 19.09
C GLY A 588 41.18 27.55 19.75
N MET A 589 41.86 28.68 19.95
CA MET A 589 41.22 29.92 20.45
C MET A 589 40.56 30.75 19.34
N GLY A 590 40.74 30.34 18.08
CA GLY A 590 40.27 31.09 16.93
C GLY A 590 41.09 32.35 16.64
N VAL A 591 40.59 33.12 15.69
CA VAL A 591 41.11 34.41 15.26
C VAL A 591 40.09 35.49 15.53
N ILE A 592 40.53 36.75 15.60
CA ILE A 592 39.60 37.88 15.71
C ILE A 592 38.68 37.90 14.48
N THR A 593 37.37 37.96 14.71
CA THR A 593 36.32 38.14 13.69
C THR A 593 35.58 39.47 13.83
N TYR A 594 35.62 40.07 15.02
CA TYR A 594 34.93 41.32 15.32
C TYR A 594 35.64 42.09 16.44
N ALA A 595 35.83 43.40 16.25
CA ALA A 595 36.48 44.26 17.23
C ALA A 595 35.49 44.76 18.30
N VAL A 596 35.33 43.97 19.36
CA VAL A 596 34.44 44.30 20.50
C VAL A 596 34.94 45.53 21.27
N SER A 597 34.05 46.48 21.54
CA SER A 597 34.29 47.62 22.45
C SER A 597 32.97 48.08 23.08
N MET A 598 33.03 48.93 24.12
CA MET A 598 31.82 49.47 24.76
C MET A 598 30.90 50.21 23.79
N LYS A 599 31.46 50.87 22.76
CA LYS A 599 30.70 51.62 21.75
C LYS A 599 29.88 50.72 20.84
N VAL A 600 30.48 49.61 20.41
CA VAL A 600 29.90 48.74 19.36
C VAL A 600 29.30 47.46 19.91
N GLY A 601 29.51 47.14 21.19
CA GLY A 601 28.96 45.96 21.83
C GLY A 601 29.70 44.66 21.50
N ARG A 602 29.19 43.56 22.08
CA ARG A 602 29.63 42.19 21.83
C ARG A 602 29.10 41.69 20.49
N LEU A 603 29.66 40.59 19.98
CA LEU A 603 29.10 39.92 18.82
C LEU A 603 27.79 39.23 19.22
N ALA A 604 26.71 39.50 18.48
CA ALA A 604 25.39 38.90 18.68
C ALA A 604 25.16 37.72 17.72
N ALA A 605 25.58 37.86 16.46
CA ALA A 605 25.44 36.80 15.46
C ALA A 605 26.55 36.88 14.40
N LEU A 606 26.87 35.73 13.81
CA LEU A 606 27.67 35.60 12.60
C LEU A 606 26.90 34.73 11.60
N LEU A 607 26.57 35.31 10.45
CA LEU A 607 25.68 34.70 9.45
C LEU A 607 26.44 34.45 8.14
N LYS A 608 26.16 33.33 7.47
CA LYS A 608 26.62 33.10 6.10
C LYS A 608 25.69 33.83 5.12
N VAL A 609 26.26 34.63 4.22
CA VAL A 609 25.49 35.41 3.24
C VAL A 609 26.16 35.40 1.86
N ARG A 610 25.36 35.48 0.80
CA ARG A 610 25.78 35.59 -0.60
C ARG A 610 25.68 37.03 -1.14
N GLY A 611 25.00 37.91 -0.41
CA GLY A 611 24.82 39.32 -0.75
C GLY A 611 23.50 39.63 -1.44
N THR A 612 22.72 38.61 -1.80
CA THR A 612 21.37 38.74 -2.34
C THR A 612 20.29 38.67 -1.26
N GLU A 613 20.66 38.39 -0.02
CA GLU A 613 19.74 38.32 1.11
C GLU A 613 19.49 39.71 1.72
N ASP A 614 18.45 39.81 2.54
CA ASP A 614 18.26 40.89 3.49
C ASP A 614 18.68 40.44 4.89
N LEU A 615 19.32 41.34 5.64
CA LEU A 615 19.56 41.19 7.06
C LEU A 615 18.34 41.67 7.84
N LEU A 616 17.72 40.78 8.61
CA LEU A 616 16.74 41.13 9.62
C LEU A 616 17.41 41.17 10.99
N VAL A 617 17.29 42.29 11.72
CA VAL A 617 17.81 42.45 13.09
C VAL A 617 16.66 42.78 14.02
N LEU A 618 16.57 42.04 15.12
CA LEU A 618 15.54 42.18 16.15
C LEU A 618 16.18 42.61 17.47
N SER A 619 15.58 43.59 18.15
CA SER A 619 16.00 44.05 19.47
C SER A 619 15.26 43.34 20.59
N LYS A 620 15.82 43.37 21.80
CA LYS A 620 15.19 42.80 23.01
C LYS A 620 13.86 43.47 23.35
N LYS A 621 13.67 44.73 22.95
CA LYS A 621 12.42 45.48 23.13
C LYS A 621 11.47 45.40 21.94
N GLY A 622 11.73 44.52 20.98
CA GLY A 622 10.83 44.25 19.85
C GLY A 622 10.93 45.24 18.69
N LEU A 623 12.00 46.04 18.61
CA LEU A 623 12.30 46.79 17.39
C LEU A 623 12.86 45.85 16.35
N ALA A 624 12.45 45.99 15.10
CA ALA A 624 13.00 45.22 14.01
C ALA A 624 13.40 46.11 12.84
N ILE A 625 14.51 45.76 12.18
CA ILE A 625 14.96 46.43 10.98
C ILE A 625 15.39 45.41 9.94
N ARG A 626 15.00 45.66 8.69
CA ARG A 626 15.39 44.88 7.51
C ARG A 626 16.32 45.74 6.66
N THR A 627 17.51 45.24 6.36
CA THR A 627 18.54 45.96 5.60
C THR A 627 19.11 45.05 4.51
N PRO A 628 19.12 45.45 3.23
CA PRO A 628 19.75 44.64 2.19
C PRO A 628 21.21 44.34 2.50
N VAL A 629 21.59 43.06 2.44
CA VAL A 629 22.97 42.64 2.76
C VAL A 629 23.97 43.30 1.79
N ALA A 630 23.55 43.54 0.55
CA ALA A 630 24.32 44.27 -0.46
C ALA A 630 24.76 45.67 0.01
N GLU A 631 23.95 46.37 0.81
CA GLU A 631 24.26 47.71 1.33
C GLU A 631 25.26 47.68 2.50
N ILE A 632 25.39 46.53 3.17
CA ILE A 632 26.33 46.37 4.28
C ILE A 632 27.73 46.25 3.71
N ARG A 633 28.60 47.17 4.11
CA ARG A 633 29.98 47.24 3.59
C ARG A 633 30.82 46.04 4.03
N GLN A 634 31.68 45.61 3.10
CA GLN A 634 32.69 44.60 3.35
C GLN A 634 33.91 45.24 4.05
N TYR A 635 34.37 44.61 5.12
CA TYR A 635 35.55 45.00 5.89
C TYR A 635 36.35 43.77 6.29
N SER A 636 37.64 43.99 6.60
CA SER A 636 38.50 42.95 7.17
C SER A 636 37.98 42.42 8.51
N ARG A 637 38.45 41.24 8.91
CA ARG A 637 38.06 40.57 10.15
C ARG A 637 38.19 41.44 11.41
N ALA A 638 39.30 42.13 11.63
CA ALA A 638 39.60 42.83 12.88
C ALA A 638 38.98 44.25 12.96
N THR A 639 37.72 44.40 12.54
CA THR A 639 37.00 45.69 12.54
C THR A 639 35.59 45.54 13.16
N ALA A 640 34.92 46.65 13.43
CA ALA A 640 33.55 46.66 13.96
C ALA A 640 32.47 46.93 12.88
N GLY A 641 32.85 47.39 11.70
CA GLY A 641 31.92 47.69 10.62
C GLY A 641 31.13 48.99 10.80
N VAL A 642 29.96 49.03 10.16
CA VAL A 642 29.06 50.18 10.08
C VAL A 642 27.78 49.94 10.87
N LYS A 643 27.03 50.99 11.16
CA LYS A 643 25.77 50.86 11.89
C LYS A 643 24.70 50.28 10.96
N VAL A 644 24.15 49.12 11.32
CA VAL A 644 23.06 48.44 10.61
C VAL A 644 21.71 48.66 11.30
N MET A 645 21.71 48.96 12.61
CA MET A 645 20.52 49.27 13.38
C MET A 645 20.80 50.40 14.38
N ASN A 646 19.90 51.39 14.43
CA ASN A 646 19.91 52.41 15.48
C ASN A 646 19.13 51.89 16.70
N LEU A 647 19.85 51.59 17.78
CA LEU A 647 19.27 51.15 19.05
C LEU A 647 19.34 52.26 20.11
N PRO A 648 18.31 52.42 20.96
CA PRO A 648 18.38 53.16 22.22
C PRO A 648 19.49 52.65 23.15
N GLU A 649 19.98 53.48 24.07
CA GLU A 649 21.07 53.10 24.99
C GLU A 649 20.73 51.93 25.92
N ASP A 650 19.45 51.71 26.19
CA ASP A 650 18.92 50.65 27.07
C ASP A 650 18.29 49.47 26.29
N ASP A 651 18.63 49.35 24.99
CA ASP A 651 18.22 48.24 24.13
C ASP A 651 19.44 47.57 23.48
N GLU A 652 19.27 46.31 23.10
CA GLU A 652 20.30 45.50 22.46
C GLU A 652 19.68 44.59 21.40
N VAL A 653 20.48 44.21 20.41
CA VAL A 653 20.11 43.13 19.48
C VAL A 653 19.85 41.84 20.25
N ALA A 654 18.67 41.26 20.08
CA ALA A 654 18.29 39.94 20.57
C ALA A 654 18.70 38.86 19.58
N SER A 655 18.46 39.09 18.29
CA SER A 655 18.74 38.12 17.23
C SER A 655 18.92 38.80 15.88
N ALA A 656 19.59 38.11 14.95
CA ALA A 656 19.82 38.57 13.59
C ALA A 656 19.81 37.38 12.63
N PHE A 657 19.17 37.53 11.47
CA PHE A 657 18.98 36.46 10.49
C PHE A 657 19.19 36.99 9.07
N ALA A 658 19.68 36.12 8.18
CA ALA A 658 19.69 36.39 6.75
C ALA A 658 18.42 35.78 6.15
N VAL A 659 17.67 36.58 5.43
CA VAL A 659 16.40 36.19 4.79
C VAL A 659 16.55 36.40 3.29
N GLU A 660 16.15 35.45 2.46
CA GLU A 660 16.19 35.66 1.01
C GLU A 660 15.36 36.89 0.60
N GLU A 661 15.82 37.63 -0.41
CA GLU A 661 15.14 38.81 -0.92
C GLU A 661 13.70 38.46 -1.34
N GLU A 662 12.74 39.23 -0.84
CA GLU A 662 11.36 39.15 -1.31
C GLU A 662 11.31 39.69 -2.74
N LYS A 663 11.32 38.79 -3.73
CA LYS A 663 11.08 39.16 -5.14
C LYS A 663 9.60 39.24 -5.49
#